data_AF-A0A7S4W7L7-F1
#
_entry.id   AF-A0A7S4W7L7-F1
#
_cell.length_a   1.000
_cell.length_b   1.000
_cell.length_c   1.000
_cell.angle_alpha   90.00
_cell.angle_beta   90.00
_cell.angle_gamma   90.00
#
_symmetry.space_group_name_H-M   'P 1'
#
loop_
_entity.id
_entity.type
_entity.pdbx_description
1 polymer ?
#
loop_
_entity_poly.entity_id
_entity_poly.type
_entity_poly.pdbx_seq_one_letter_code
_entity_poly.pdbx_strand_id
1 'polypeptide(L)'
;SQRVAILAQVFGPAAAQRPPPLPPGAAPTQPAMEGFFGPQLLFGNEEVPTASLRGQVVGLYFSAHWCPPCQQYTPLLRKVYERAKAKGKSFDIVFVSSDRDEASFRQYFATMPWHAVPFSNRVAQQALSQAFQIRGIPSLVLVNPTGSLLDPNAKAKAMLPSFPSTLPREIDFRDVGPLPTDTVEVVVRHNGQEHTVECEPEEGWELFRMQIFSVTEVPAEKQRLFGLGVPCGPLDESVPLQRAIAGGRAAQRGSSLQVLGVPDASRSASSTWGDDAAGSGNHRGRIDSPRAWVCKAEDKTPWYQMDLGGQQKVAGVVIAPRVDCAQWVTKLKVMCSEAGDGPWNPVDGGQEFEGCSVWFQAPVRVLFATPVAARFIRIQPTAHHHSPALRADVLLASDATTPPPDRPPEVVVLGNFSADDPFEVQQASANSMERLMEEQHLALLQAKLSSSPPRLQQQVNSLDHVRKYEDRALQRQALDDIPVCGIDAAASSACGKEGYDMAFMRQVLRWFKHGFFTWTNAPRCEHCGSADTRTVGATGPTQVEQQFGAGSVEVAECKNCGLQTRFPRYNDPSKLLETRNGRCGEWANCFTLVCRALGYEARHVHDWTDHVWTEIYSDSLQRWVHADSCEAALDTPLVYEQGWGKKLTYCIAFARDHVVDVTKRYTRKFDELLTRRKEFT
;
A
#
# COMPACT_ATOMS: atom_id res chain seq x y z
N SER A 1 45.22 8.38 -13.90
CA SER A 1 45.16 7.64 -12.63
C SER A 1 45.40 8.56 -11.42
N GLN A 2 44.48 9.49 -11.12
CA GLN A 2 44.59 10.43 -9.98
C GLN A 2 43.19 10.80 -9.43
N ARG A 3 42.39 9.80 -9.02
CA ARG A 3 41.04 10.00 -8.43
C ARG A 3 40.70 9.05 -7.27
N VAL A 4 41.70 8.46 -6.62
CA VAL A 4 41.53 7.39 -5.60
C VAL A 4 42.12 7.78 -4.22
N ALA A 5 42.73 8.96 -4.08
CA ALA A 5 43.72 9.23 -3.03
C ALA A 5 43.26 10.09 -1.82
N ILE A 6 41.96 10.41 -1.66
CA ILE A 6 41.51 11.46 -0.71
C ILE A 6 40.67 10.96 0.49
N LEU A 7 40.13 9.74 0.47
CA LEU A 7 39.22 9.23 1.52
C LEU A 7 39.89 8.43 2.65
N ALA A 8 41.21 8.50 2.81
CA ALA A 8 41.98 7.61 3.70
C ALA A 8 42.54 8.26 5.00
N GLN A 9 42.20 9.51 5.33
CA GLN A 9 42.96 10.30 6.33
C GLN A 9 42.23 10.81 7.57
N VAL A 10 40.91 10.63 7.73
CA VAL A 10 40.15 11.46 8.71
C VAL A 10 40.21 10.98 10.17
N PHE A 11 40.24 9.67 10.45
CA PHE A 11 40.22 9.17 11.84
C PHE A 11 41.19 8.02 12.12
N GLY A 12 42.26 8.33 12.86
CA GLY A 12 43.04 7.38 13.65
C GLY A 12 42.42 7.15 15.05
N PRO A 13 43.03 6.28 15.88
CA PRO A 13 42.42 5.81 17.12
C PRO A 13 42.58 6.77 18.31
N ALA A 14 41.55 6.85 19.15
CA ALA A 14 41.58 7.40 20.51
C ALA A 14 40.89 6.43 21.48
N ALA A 15 41.32 6.41 22.74
CA ALA A 15 41.15 5.26 23.63
C ALA A 15 39.92 5.30 24.56
N ALA A 16 39.62 4.12 25.12
CA ALA A 16 38.42 3.78 25.87
C ALA A 16 38.14 4.60 27.15
N GLN A 17 36.85 4.77 27.43
CA GLN A 17 36.27 4.50 28.75
C GLN A 17 34.88 3.87 28.57
N ARG A 18 34.46 3.03 29.53
CA ARG A 18 33.29 2.14 29.39
C ARG A 18 32.19 2.56 30.37
N PRO A 19 30.98 2.92 29.93
CA PRO A 19 29.85 3.15 30.85
C PRO A 19 29.41 1.82 31.50
N PRO A 20 28.76 1.86 32.68
CA PRO A 20 28.31 0.67 33.39
C PRO A 20 27.15 -0.04 32.66
N PRO A 21 26.95 -1.35 32.89
CA PRO A 21 25.81 -2.08 32.32
C PRO A 21 24.49 -1.64 32.95
N LEU A 22 23.44 -1.53 32.13
CA LEU A 22 22.05 -1.36 32.59
C LEU A 22 21.50 -2.68 33.16
N PRO A 23 20.56 -2.62 34.13
CA PRO A 23 20.00 -3.81 34.77
C PRO A 23 19.10 -4.63 33.83
N PRO A 24 18.94 -5.95 34.07
CA PRO A 24 18.10 -6.82 33.25
C PRO A 24 16.61 -6.50 33.44
N GLY A 25 15.88 -6.32 32.33
CA GLY A 25 14.44 -6.04 32.34
C GLY A 25 13.92 -5.25 31.14
N ALA A 26 14.80 -4.59 30.36
CA ALA A 26 14.41 -3.91 29.14
C ALA A 26 14.02 -4.91 28.03
N ALA A 27 12.81 -4.81 27.51
CA ALA A 27 12.33 -5.61 26.38
C ALA A 27 13.06 -5.23 25.07
N PRO A 28 13.29 -6.18 24.14
CA PRO A 28 14.04 -5.91 22.91
C PRO A 28 13.37 -4.85 22.02
N THR A 29 14.19 -3.91 21.54
CA THR A 29 13.77 -2.79 20.68
C THR A 29 13.64 -3.21 19.21
N GLN A 30 12.82 -2.48 18.45
CA GLN A 30 12.70 -2.65 16.99
C GLN A 30 13.66 -1.66 16.30
N PRO A 31 14.75 -2.10 15.65
CA PRO A 31 15.87 -1.23 15.27
C PRO A 31 15.63 -0.37 14.01
N ALA A 32 14.45 -0.43 13.38
CA ALA A 32 14.21 0.17 12.07
C ALA A 32 14.39 1.69 12.05
N MET A 33 13.80 2.41 13.02
CA MET A 33 13.83 3.88 13.05
C MET A 33 15.18 4.42 13.53
N GLU A 34 15.85 3.73 14.46
CA GLU A 34 17.21 4.06 14.92
C GLU A 34 18.23 4.00 13.78
N GLY A 35 18.03 3.10 12.79
CA GLY A 35 18.84 3.04 11.58
C GLY A 35 18.67 4.25 10.62
N PHE A 36 17.54 4.96 10.68
CA PHE A 36 17.30 6.15 9.85
C PHE A 36 17.79 7.45 10.50
N PHE A 37 17.68 7.58 11.82
CA PHE A 37 17.91 8.84 12.54
C PHE A 37 19.17 8.84 13.44
N GLY A 38 19.68 7.66 13.78
CA GLY A 38 20.54 7.45 14.95
C GLY A 38 19.72 7.15 16.22
N PRO A 39 20.39 6.96 17.37
CA PRO A 39 19.73 6.57 18.62
C PRO A 39 18.91 7.69 19.27
N GLN A 40 19.19 8.96 18.95
CA GLN A 40 18.49 10.13 19.51
C GLN A 40 18.03 11.10 18.43
N LEU A 41 16.87 11.69 18.68
CA LEU A 41 16.28 12.83 17.97
C LEU A 41 16.26 14.05 18.90
N LEU A 42 16.05 15.24 18.36
CA LEU A 42 15.69 16.42 19.15
C LEU A 42 14.17 16.56 19.24
N PHE A 43 13.66 16.94 20.41
CA PHE A 43 12.31 17.48 20.59
C PHE A 43 12.40 18.81 21.34
N GLY A 44 12.11 19.92 20.65
CA GLY A 44 12.41 21.25 21.17
C GLY A 44 13.92 21.47 21.34
N ASN A 45 14.39 21.58 22.58
CA ASN A 45 15.82 21.72 22.93
C ASN A 45 16.43 20.46 23.55
N GLU A 46 15.65 19.39 23.73
CA GLU A 46 16.07 18.17 24.45
C GLU A 46 16.37 17.03 23.47
N GLU A 47 17.39 16.21 23.77
CA GLU A 47 17.60 14.93 23.08
C GLU A 47 16.67 13.86 23.66
N VAL A 48 15.93 13.17 22.78
CA VAL A 48 14.98 12.11 23.13
C VAL A 48 15.33 10.83 22.36
N PRO A 49 15.16 9.63 22.95
CA PRO A 49 15.43 8.38 22.24
C PRO A 49 14.54 8.22 21.01
N THR A 50 15.09 7.79 19.89
CA THR A 50 14.35 7.55 18.62
C THR A 50 13.20 6.54 18.78
N ALA A 51 13.25 5.69 19.81
CA ALA A 51 12.16 4.82 20.22
C ALA A 51 10.85 5.57 20.61
N SER A 52 10.87 6.89 20.83
CA SER A 52 9.66 7.72 21.02
C SER A 52 8.68 7.62 19.85
N LEU A 53 9.17 7.31 18.64
CA LEU A 53 8.38 7.20 17.41
C LEU A 53 7.78 5.80 17.19
N ARG A 54 7.91 4.87 18.15
CA ARG A 54 7.40 3.50 18.01
C ARG A 54 5.89 3.50 17.82
N GLY A 55 5.40 2.73 16.84
CA GLY A 55 3.98 2.67 16.46
C GLY A 55 3.48 3.87 15.62
N GLN A 56 4.27 4.94 15.49
CA GLN A 56 3.86 6.13 14.72
C GLN A 56 4.14 5.97 13.22
N VAL A 57 3.23 6.44 12.39
CA VAL A 57 3.55 6.81 11.00
C VAL A 57 4.35 8.10 11.04
N VAL A 58 5.46 8.20 10.30
CA VAL A 58 6.38 9.34 10.41
C VAL A 58 6.52 10.09 9.09
N GLY A 59 6.31 11.41 9.16
CA GLY A 59 6.61 12.35 8.08
C GLY A 59 8.04 12.86 8.14
N LEU A 60 8.88 12.47 7.19
CA LEU A 60 10.22 13.02 6.99
C LEU A 60 10.11 14.36 6.28
N TYR A 61 10.28 15.46 7.02
CA TYR A 61 10.11 16.82 6.51
C TYR A 61 11.46 17.47 6.17
N PHE A 62 11.77 17.54 4.88
CA PHE A 62 13.00 18.14 4.37
C PHE A 62 12.80 19.64 4.14
N SER A 63 13.54 20.48 4.87
CA SER A 63 13.31 21.94 4.88
C SER A 63 14.53 22.76 5.31
N ALA A 64 14.48 24.08 5.17
CA ALA A 64 15.52 24.99 5.68
C ALA A 64 15.01 26.41 5.95
N HIS A 65 15.62 27.09 6.91
CA HIS A 65 15.33 28.48 7.29
C HIS A 65 15.57 29.45 6.13
N TRP A 66 16.68 29.27 5.40
CA TRP A 66 17.09 30.15 4.30
C TRP A 66 16.20 30.08 3.05
N CYS A 67 15.22 29.18 3.00
CA CYS A 67 14.40 28.90 1.82
C CYS A 67 12.97 29.50 1.98
N PRO A 68 12.58 30.54 1.20
CA PRO A 68 11.28 31.19 1.39
C PRO A 68 10.05 30.27 1.22
N PRO A 69 10.00 29.35 0.23
CA PRO A 69 8.95 28.34 0.16
C PRO A 69 8.88 27.41 1.38
N CYS A 70 10.00 27.16 2.08
CA CYS A 70 10.00 26.40 3.32
C CYS A 70 9.32 27.17 4.45
N GLN A 71 9.67 28.46 4.62
CA GLN A 71 9.04 29.34 5.62
C GLN A 71 7.51 29.49 5.41
N GLN A 72 7.05 29.46 4.16
CA GLN A 72 5.61 29.50 3.83
C GLN A 72 4.89 28.18 4.15
N TYR A 73 5.56 27.03 4.00
CA TYR A 73 4.95 25.70 4.16
C TYR A 73 4.92 25.21 5.62
N THR A 74 5.92 25.53 6.45
CA THR A 74 5.96 25.07 7.86
C THR A 74 4.71 25.47 8.66
N PRO A 75 4.17 26.70 8.57
CA PRO A 75 2.95 27.10 9.28
C PRO A 75 1.68 26.36 8.81
N LEU A 76 1.69 25.79 7.59
CA LEU A 76 0.60 24.95 7.08
C LEU A 76 0.75 23.52 7.61
N LEU A 77 1.94 22.93 7.48
CA LEU A 77 2.24 21.59 8.01
C LEU A 77 2.03 21.51 9.54
N ARG A 78 2.35 22.57 10.28
CA ARG A 78 2.03 22.74 11.71
C ARG A 78 0.55 22.51 11.99
N LYS A 79 -0.35 23.20 11.28
CA LYS A 79 -1.81 23.07 11.44
C LYS A 79 -2.30 21.66 11.13
N VAL A 80 -1.65 20.95 10.19
CA VAL A 80 -1.97 19.56 9.84
C VAL A 80 -1.56 18.60 10.95
N TYR A 81 -0.35 18.76 11.49
CA TYR A 81 0.14 17.98 12.63
C TYR A 81 -0.71 18.20 13.89
N GLU A 82 -1.04 19.45 14.22
CA GLU A 82 -1.92 19.81 15.34
C GLU A 82 -3.31 19.17 15.18
N ARG A 83 -3.90 19.17 13.97
CA ARG A 83 -5.16 18.45 13.67
C ARG A 83 -5.02 16.92 13.80
N ALA A 84 -3.88 16.34 13.41
CA ALA A 84 -3.65 14.90 13.49
C ALA A 84 -3.53 14.43 14.95
N LYS A 85 -2.73 15.13 15.77
CA LYS A 85 -2.62 14.86 17.21
C LYS A 85 -3.97 15.08 17.91
N ALA A 86 -4.72 16.13 17.58
CA ALA A 86 -6.06 16.38 18.13
C ALA A 86 -7.12 15.32 17.72
N LYS A 87 -6.92 14.61 16.59
CA LYS A 87 -7.72 13.45 16.17
C LYS A 87 -7.25 12.12 16.80
N GLY A 88 -6.26 12.13 17.70
CA GLY A 88 -5.71 10.92 18.31
C GLY A 88 -5.02 9.97 17.33
N LYS A 89 -4.45 10.51 16.23
CA LYS A 89 -3.77 9.70 15.21
C LYS A 89 -2.31 9.45 15.58
N SER A 90 -1.89 8.19 15.45
CA SER A 90 -0.52 7.69 15.67
C SER A 90 0.43 8.15 14.56
N PHE A 91 0.71 9.45 14.56
CA PHE A 91 1.46 10.18 13.54
C PHE A 91 2.46 11.14 14.19
N ASP A 92 3.68 11.21 13.66
CA ASP A 92 4.67 12.21 14.04
C ASP A 92 5.45 12.75 12.83
N ILE A 93 6.29 13.77 13.04
CA ILE A 93 7.11 14.39 11.99
C ILE A 93 8.55 14.50 12.48
N VAL A 94 9.50 14.16 11.61
CA VAL A 94 10.93 14.37 11.83
C VAL A 94 11.45 15.38 10.82
N PHE A 95 11.87 16.55 11.30
CA PHE A 95 12.53 17.58 10.52
C PHE A 95 13.96 17.16 10.15
N VAL A 96 14.25 17.19 8.84
CA VAL A 96 15.57 16.96 8.26
C VAL A 96 16.05 18.28 7.66
N SER A 97 16.96 18.94 8.36
CA SER A 97 17.41 20.29 7.99
C SER A 97 18.40 20.30 6.83
N SER A 98 18.18 21.21 5.89
CA SER A 98 19.13 21.63 4.86
C SER A 98 19.75 23.01 5.16
N ASP A 99 19.70 23.46 6.41
CA ASP A 99 20.37 24.68 6.87
C ASP A 99 21.89 24.53 6.88
N ARG A 100 22.61 25.65 6.80
CA ARG A 100 24.07 25.67 6.63
C ARG A 100 24.79 25.74 7.99
N ASP A 101 24.25 26.52 8.90
CA ASP A 101 24.76 26.77 10.26
C ASP A 101 23.71 26.40 11.34
N GLU A 102 24.19 26.19 12.57
CA GLU A 102 23.34 25.68 13.66
C GLU A 102 22.39 26.75 14.22
N ALA A 103 22.72 28.04 14.09
CA ALA A 103 21.87 29.13 14.56
C ALA A 103 20.60 29.22 13.71
N SER A 104 20.74 29.21 12.37
CA SER A 104 19.63 29.11 11.42
C SER A 104 18.76 27.88 11.69
N PHE A 105 19.38 26.71 11.95
CA PHE A 105 18.64 25.50 12.33
C PHE A 105 17.84 25.67 13.62
N ARG A 106 18.47 26.10 14.72
CA ARG A 106 17.80 26.25 16.03
C ARG A 106 16.68 27.29 15.96
N GLN A 107 16.93 28.44 15.33
CA GLN A 107 15.94 29.51 15.14
C GLN A 107 14.70 29.02 14.39
N TYR A 108 14.88 28.17 13.38
CA TYR A 108 13.78 27.64 12.58
C TYR A 108 13.10 26.44 13.22
N PHE A 109 13.86 25.52 13.84
CA PHE A 109 13.29 24.37 14.54
C PHE A 109 12.47 24.77 15.76
N ALA A 110 12.82 25.87 16.45
CA ALA A 110 11.98 26.48 17.49
C ALA A 110 10.57 26.89 17.01
N THR A 111 10.34 26.96 15.68
CA THR A 111 9.01 27.20 15.09
C THR A 111 8.21 25.92 14.82
N MET A 112 8.69 24.74 15.24
CA MET A 112 8.11 23.42 14.96
C MET A 112 7.69 22.65 16.22
N PRO A 113 6.54 21.95 16.25
CA PRO A 113 6.03 21.22 17.42
C PRO A 113 6.34 19.69 17.40
N TRP A 114 7.40 19.29 16.70
CA TRP A 114 7.69 17.88 16.37
C TRP A 114 9.21 17.59 16.47
N HIS A 115 9.63 16.38 16.09
CA HIS A 115 11.01 15.93 16.25
C HIS A 115 11.96 16.47 15.15
N ALA A 116 13.28 16.45 15.37
CA ALA A 116 14.29 16.72 14.35
C ALA A 116 15.51 15.80 14.44
N VAL A 117 16.16 15.55 13.30
CA VAL A 117 17.50 14.93 13.27
C VAL A 117 18.51 15.95 13.81
N PRO A 118 19.31 15.63 14.86
CA PRO A 118 20.27 16.56 15.45
C PRO A 118 21.18 17.20 14.39
N PHE A 119 21.42 18.51 14.49
CA PHE A 119 22.20 19.26 13.51
C PHE A 119 23.66 18.81 13.41
N SER A 120 24.20 18.27 14.50
CA SER A 120 25.50 17.56 14.53
C SER A 120 25.51 16.32 13.63
N ASN A 121 24.39 15.62 13.49
CA ASN A 121 24.25 14.39 12.69
C ASN A 121 24.01 14.70 11.20
N ARG A 122 24.94 15.45 10.60
CA ARG A 122 24.93 15.78 9.17
C ARG A 122 24.98 14.56 8.25
N VAL A 123 25.57 13.46 8.72
CA VAL A 123 25.64 12.19 7.99
C VAL A 123 24.24 11.63 7.78
N ALA A 124 23.40 11.54 8.82
CA ALA A 124 22.01 11.10 8.67
C ALA A 124 21.19 12.07 7.81
N GLN A 125 21.34 13.39 8.00
CA GLN A 125 20.63 14.39 7.18
C GLN A 125 20.93 14.24 5.68
N GLN A 126 22.20 13.99 5.31
CA GLN A 126 22.61 13.73 3.93
C GLN A 126 22.14 12.36 3.43
N ALA A 127 22.28 11.31 4.24
CA ALA A 127 21.86 9.95 3.89
C ALA A 127 20.35 9.86 3.62
N LEU A 128 19.52 10.47 4.48
CA LEU A 128 18.07 10.58 4.28
C LEU A 128 17.73 11.33 2.98
N SER A 129 18.40 12.45 2.74
CA SER A 129 18.17 13.27 1.53
C SER A 129 18.53 12.50 0.24
N GLN A 130 19.58 11.68 0.27
CA GLN A 130 19.98 10.83 -0.86
C GLN A 130 19.06 9.61 -1.03
N ALA A 131 18.73 8.90 0.06
CA ALA A 131 17.91 7.69 0.05
C ALA A 131 16.51 7.94 -0.54
N PHE A 132 15.88 9.06 -0.19
CA PHE A 132 14.58 9.48 -0.73
C PHE A 132 14.68 10.39 -1.97
N GLN A 133 15.87 10.50 -2.58
CA GLN A 133 16.15 11.26 -3.81
C GLN A 133 15.63 12.71 -3.78
N ILE A 134 15.77 13.41 -2.66
CA ILE A 134 15.19 14.74 -2.43
C ILE A 134 15.88 15.79 -3.34
N ARG A 135 15.20 16.19 -4.42
CA ARG A 135 15.74 17.14 -5.41
C ARG A 135 15.49 18.62 -5.08
N GLY A 136 14.75 18.91 -4.02
CA GLY A 136 14.40 20.26 -3.60
C GLY A 136 13.59 20.30 -2.31
N ILE A 137 13.44 21.49 -1.74
CA ILE A 137 12.77 21.76 -0.46
C ILE A 137 11.74 22.89 -0.61
N PRO A 138 10.65 22.91 0.17
CA PRO A 138 10.26 21.90 1.14
C PRO A 138 9.76 20.62 0.46
N SER A 139 10.06 19.47 1.05
CA SER A 139 9.57 18.14 0.62
C SER A 139 9.13 17.33 1.85
N LEU A 140 8.20 16.40 1.67
CA LEU A 140 7.67 15.55 2.74
C LEU A 140 7.49 14.12 2.23
N VAL A 141 8.04 13.15 2.96
CA VAL A 141 7.96 11.71 2.68
C VAL A 141 7.29 11.01 3.87
N LEU A 142 6.45 10.00 3.63
CA LEU A 142 5.86 9.18 4.69
C LEU A 142 6.55 7.82 4.78
N VAL A 143 6.85 7.40 6.01
CA VAL A 143 7.22 6.02 6.34
C VAL A 143 6.28 5.45 7.40
N ASN A 144 6.04 4.14 7.35
CA ASN A 144 5.24 3.42 8.33
C ASN A 144 6.04 3.20 9.65
N PRO A 145 5.44 2.60 10.70
CA PRO A 145 6.14 2.31 11.96
C PRO A 145 7.33 1.34 11.86
N THR A 146 7.52 0.67 10.71
CA THR A 146 8.69 -0.18 10.42
C THR A 146 9.71 0.51 9.49
N GLY A 147 9.61 1.82 9.31
CA GLY A 147 10.51 2.62 8.46
C GLY A 147 10.36 2.38 6.95
N SER A 148 9.32 1.66 6.53
CA SER A 148 9.04 1.34 5.13
C SER A 148 8.28 2.48 4.45
N LEU A 149 8.67 2.82 3.23
CA LEU A 149 8.10 3.92 2.45
C LEU A 149 6.59 3.72 2.20
N LEU A 150 5.77 4.70 2.58
CA LEU A 150 4.35 4.79 2.26
C LEU A 150 4.09 5.77 1.10
N ASP A 151 4.76 6.92 1.10
CA ASP A 151 4.59 7.94 0.06
C ASP A 151 5.86 8.80 -0.13
N PRO A 152 6.49 8.80 -1.31
CA PRO A 152 7.71 9.58 -1.59
C PRO A 152 7.46 11.07 -1.88
N ASN A 153 6.22 11.54 -2.00
CA ASN A 153 5.91 12.94 -2.26
C ASN A 153 4.58 13.37 -1.59
N ALA A 154 4.47 13.09 -0.30
CA ALA A 154 3.29 13.42 0.50
C ALA A 154 3.07 14.93 0.71
N LYS A 155 3.98 15.79 0.25
CA LYS A 155 3.93 17.26 0.44
C LYS A 155 2.58 17.87 0.07
N ALA A 156 2.05 17.51 -1.09
CA ALA A 156 0.77 17.97 -1.59
C ALA A 156 -0.39 17.37 -0.77
N LYS A 157 -0.37 16.04 -0.59
CA LYS A 157 -1.41 15.30 0.14
C LYS A 157 -1.54 15.75 1.59
N ALA A 158 -0.45 16.12 2.25
CA ALA A 158 -0.45 16.62 3.62
C ALA A 158 -1.27 17.90 3.81
N MET A 159 -1.49 18.72 2.78
CA MET A 159 -2.36 19.90 2.89
C MET A 159 -3.85 19.53 2.86
N LEU A 160 -4.21 18.34 2.36
CA LEU A 160 -5.60 17.84 2.33
C LEU A 160 -6.08 17.49 3.75
N PRO A 161 -7.31 17.82 4.18
CA PRO A 161 -7.77 17.52 5.54
C PRO A 161 -8.27 16.08 5.73
N SER A 162 -8.37 15.33 4.64
CA SER A 162 -8.41 13.86 4.62
C SER A 162 -7.09 13.24 5.08
N PHE A 163 -5.95 13.94 4.98
CA PHE A 163 -4.64 13.38 5.30
C PHE A 163 -4.55 12.69 6.66
N PRO A 164 -5.00 13.28 7.79
CA PRO A 164 -4.98 12.57 9.07
C PRO A 164 -5.84 11.31 9.09
N SER A 165 -6.91 11.25 8.29
CA SER A 165 -7.74 10.05 8.15
C SER A 165 -7.08 8.98 7.29
N THR A 166 -6.43 9.34 6.18
CA THR A 166 -5.72 8.41 5.28
C THR A 166 -4.47 7.78 5.90
N LEU A 167 -3.98 8.30 7.03
CA LEU A 167 -2.96 7.64 7.83
C LEU A 167 -3.54 6.36 8.47
N PRO A 168 -2.89 5.18 8.32
CA PRO A 168 -3.33 3.92 8.91
C PRO A 168 -3.77 4.03 10.37
N ARG A 169 -4.81 3.28 10.73
CA ARG A 169 -5.22 3.14 12.14
C ARG A 169 -4.27 2.16 12.83
N GLU A 170 -3.99 2.44 14.10
CA GLU A 170 -3.32 1.50 14.99
C GLU A 170 -4.25 0.31 15.27
N ILE A 171 -3.69 -0.90 15.23
CA ILE A 171 -4.37 -2.15 15.58
C ILE A 171 -3.57 -2.76 16.72
N ASP A 172 -4.17 -2.86 17.91
CA ASP A 172 -3.54 -3.58 19.02
C ASP A 172 -3.85 -5.08 18.88
N PHE A 173 -2.81 -5.86 18.57
CA PHE A 173 -2.90 -7.29 18.25
C PHE A 173 -2.70 -8.19 19.48
N ARG A 174 -2.97 -7.71 20.70
CA ARG A 174 -2.62 -8.41 21.95
C ARG A 174 -3.65 -9.41 22.48
N ASP A 175 -4.92 -9.30 22.08
CA ASP A 175 -6.01 -10.11 22.63
C ASP A 175 -6.52 -11.24 21.69
N VAL A 176 -5.84 -11.49 20.56
CA VAL A 176 -6.16 -12.62 19.67
C VAL A 176 -5.17 -13.77 19.90
N GLY A 177 -5.67 -14.88 20.43
CA GLY A 177 -4.87 -16.10 20.64
C GLY A 177 -4.57 -16.89 19.34
N PRO A 178 -3.75 -17.95 19.42
CA PRO A 178 -3.24 -18.69 18.26
C PRO A 178 -4.31 -19.50 17.51
N LEU A 179 -4.51 -19.19 16.23
CA LEU A 179 -5.56 -19.71 15.35
C LEU A 179 -5.72 -21.26 15.35
N PRO A 180 -6.94 -21.80 15.11
CA PRO A 180 -7.15 -23.23 14.87
C PRO A 180 -6.39 -23.73 13.63
N THR A 181 -5.96 -24.99 13.62
CA THR A 181 -5.10 -25.57 12.56
C THR A 181 -5.77 -26.59 11.65
N ASP A 182 -6.95 -27.09 12.03
CA ASP A 182 -7.69 -28.10 11.26
C ASP A 182 -8.97 -27.46 10.71
N THR A 183 -9.48 -28.03 9.63
CA THR A 183 -10.66 -27.58 8.89
C THR A 183 -11.88 -27.50 9.82
N VAL A 184 -12.57 -26.36 9.85
CA VAL A 184 -13.68 -26.12 10.79
C VAL A 184 -15.01 -26.41 10.09
N GLU A 185 -15.77 -27.40 10.56
CA GLU A 185 -17.15 -27.64 10.14
C GLU A 185 -18.09 -26.52 10.62
N VAL A 186 -18.43 -25.59 9.72
CA VAL A 186 -19.41 -24.53 9.96
C VAL A 186 -20.77 -24.97 9.45
N VAL A 187 -21.68 -25.37 10.34
CA VAL A 187 -23.06 -25.76 9.97
C VAL A 187 -23.90 -24.54 9.61
N VAL A 188 -24.09 -24.31 8.32
CA VAL A 188 -24.95 -23.25 7.77
C VAL A 188 -26.31 -23.86 7.41
N ARG A 189 -27.35 -23.54 8.17
CA ARG A 189 -28.72 -24.04 7.91
C ARG A 189 -29.42 -23.12 6.89
N HIS A 190 -29.79 -23.64 5.73
CA HIS A 190 -30.33 -22.89 4.59
C HIS A 190 -31.54 -23.61 4.00
N ASN A 191 -32.60 -22.86 3.63
CA ASN A 191 -33.89 -23.40 3.15
C ASN A 191 -34.49 -24.56 3.99
N GLY A 192 -34.14 -24.64 5.28
CA GLY A 192 -34.61 -25.71 6.18
C GLY A 192 -33.79 -27.00 6.15
N GLN A 193 -32.72 -27.08 5.35
CA GLN A 193 -31.72 -28.14 5.42
C GLN A 193 -30.41 -27.63 6.06
N GLU A 194 -29.62 -28.55 6.59
CA GLU A 194 -28.32 -28.27 7.20
C GLU A 194 -27.22 -28.54 6.17
N HIS A 195 -26.37 -27.55 5.94
CA HIS A 195 -25.20 -27.67 5.08
C HIS A 195 -23.96 -27.42 5.92
N THR A 196 -23.22 -28.48 6.22
CA THR A 196 -21.93 -28.34 6.89
C THR A 196 -20.89 -27.89 5.87
N VAL A 197 -20.25 -26.76 6.16
CA VAL A 197 -19.21 -26.17 5.30
C VAL A 197 -17.88 -26.32 6.02
N GLU A 198 -17.04 -27.22 5.52
CA GLU A 198 -15.65 -27.36 5.96
C GLU A 198 -14.84 -26.13 5.52
N CYS A 199 -14.44 -25.29 6.48
CA CYS A 199 -13.65 -24.08 6.22
C CYS A 199 -12.17 -24.28 6.53
N GLU A 200 -11.34 -24.26 5.49
CA GLU A 200 -9.87 -24.19 5.58
C GLU A 200 -9.42 -22.80 6.08
N PRO A 201 -8.61 -22.70 7.16
CA PRO A 201 -8.34 -21.40 7.80
C PRO A 201 -7.58 -20.35 6.98
N GLU A 202 -6.65 -20.73 6.10
CA GLU A 202 -5.74 -19.77 5.45
C GLU A 202 -6.42 -18.89 4.39
N GLU A 203 -7.50 -19.34 3.74
CA GLU A 203 -8.25 -18.55 2.74
C GLU A 203 -9.67 -18.19 3.21
N GLY A 204 -10.33 -19.07 3.98
CA GLY A 204 -11.71 -18.85 4.43
C GLY A 204 -11.90 -17.73 5.44
N TRP A 205 -10.93 -17.49 6.34
CA TRP A 205 -11.16 -16.60 7.48
C TRP A 205 -11.14 -15.09 7.15
N GLU A 206 -10.40 -14.65 6.12
CA GLU A 206 -10.49 -13.25 5.65
C GLU A 206 -11.80 -12.99 4.89
N LEU A 207 -12.30 -13.97 4.12
CA LEU A 207 -13.63 -13.91 3.51
C LEU A 207 -14.73 -13.83 4.60
N PHE A 208 -14.62 -14.65 5.65
CA PHE A 208 -15.56 -14.65 6.78
C PHE A 208 -15.49 -13.35 7.60
N ARG A 209 -14.29 -12.80 7.82
CA ARG A 209 -14.08 -11.45 8.38
C ARG A 209 -14.81 -10.39 7.57
N MET A 210 -14.67 -10.38 6.24
CA MET A 210 -15.39 -9.43 5.40
C MET A 210 -16.92 -9.61 5.46
N GLN A 211 -17.43 -10.84 5.46
CA GLN A 211 -18.87 -11.09 5.44
C GLN A 211 -19.58 -10.65 6.72
N ILE A 212 -19.03 -10.90 7.92
CA ILE A 212 -19.65 -10.49 9.19
C ILE A 212 -19.87 -8.97 9.26
N PHE A 213 -18.90 -8.17 8.79
CA PHE A 213 -18.97 -6.71 8.80
C PHE A 213 -19.70 -6.11 7.58
N SER A 214 -20.02 -6.91 6.56
CA SER A 214 -20.64 -6.46 5.31
C SER A 214 -22.18 -6.51 5.33
N VAL A 215 -22.76 -7.48 6.05
CA VAL A 215 -24.20 -7.83 5.91
C VAL A 215 -25.01 -7.67 7.22
N THR A 216 -24.54 -6.87 8.19
CA THR A 216 -25.24 -6.68 9.48
C THR A 216 -25.56 -5.20 9.77
N GLU A 217 -26.81 -4.90 10.16
CA GLU A 217 -27.25 -3.55 10.57
C GLU A 217 -26.81 -3.17 12.02
N VAL A 218 -25.86 -3.91 12.62
CA VAL A 218 -25.52 -3.82 14.04
C VAL A 218 -24.27 -2.94 14.25
N PRO A 219 -24.34 -1.83 15.03
CA PRO A 219 -23.20 -0.95 15.28
C PRO A 219 -21.96 -1.68 15.82
N ALA A 220 -20.79 -1.31 15.29
CA ALA A 220 -19.52 -2.01 15.50
C ALA A 220 -19.11 -2.08 16.98
N GLU A 221 -19.43 -1.07 17.78
CA GLU A 221 -19.12 -1.02 19.22
C GLU A 221 -19.85 -2.08 20.08
N LYS A 222 -20.75 -2.87 19.49
CA LYS A 222 -21.48 -3.97 20.17
C LYS A 222 -21.02 -5.38 19.77
N GLN A 223 -20.05 -5.52 18.86
CA GLN A 223 -19.60 -6.81 18.33
C GLN A 223 -18.34 -7.32 19.07
N ARG A 224 -18.24 -8.63 19.36
CA ARG A 224 -17.09 -9.27 20.05
C ARG A 224 -16.91 -10.74 19.62
N LEU A 225 -15.67 -11.24 19.60
CA LEU A 225 -15.27 -12.61 19.22
C LEU A 225 -14.04 -13.07 20.04
N PHE A 226 -13.93 -14.39 20.28
CA PHE A 226 -12.80 -15.12 20.92
C PHE A 226 -12.71 -16.55 20.32
N GLY A 227 -11.58 -17.27 20.41
CA GLY A 227 -11.35 -18.63 19.84
C GLY A 227 -11.12 -19.75 20.89
N LEU A 228 -10.59 -20.97 20.61
CA LEU A 228 -9.83 -21.56 19.48
C LEU A 228 -10.04 -23.13 19.42
N GLY A 229 -9.41 -23.89 18.49
CA GLY A 229 -9.60 -25.36 18.20
C GLY A 229 -8.90 -26.37 19.16
N VAL A 230 -8.53 -27.64 18.85
CA VAL A 230 -8.43 -28.53 17.62
C VAL A 230 -8.23 -30.03 18.12
N PRO A 231 -7.73 -31.13 17.44
CA PRO A 231 -7.51 -31.59 16.02
C PRO A 231 -7.83 -33.13 15.71
N CYS A 232 -7.39 -33.70 14.54
CA CYS A 232 -6.76 -35.06 14.28
C CYS A 232 -7.38 -36.25 13.44
N GLY A 233 -6.86 -36.47 12.20
CA GLY A 233 -6.25 -37.73 11.64
C GLY A 233 -7.12 -38.85 10.98
N PRO A 234 -6.57 -39.79 10.12
CA PRO A 234 -5.17 -40.06 9.71
C PRO A 234 -4.89 -40.10 8.15
N LEU A 235 -3.82 -40.77 7.69
CA LEU A 235 -3.07 -40.61 6.41
C LEU A 235 -3.42 -41.55 5.22
N ASP A 236 -3.02 -41.14 3.99
CA ASP A 236 -2.40 -42.01 2.95
C ASP A 236 -1.47 -41.20 1.99
N GLU A 237 -0.59 -41.85 1.21
CA GLU A 237 0.54 -41.24 0.48
C GLU A 237 0.41 -41.22 -1.06
N SER A 238 0.60 -40.05 -1.70
CA SER A 238 1.42 -39.88 -2.94
C SER A 238 1.36 -38.44 -3.48
N VAL A 239 2.32 -37.59 -3.09
CA VAL A 239 2.37 -36.18 -3.49
C VAL A 239 3.73 -35.82 -4.10
N PRO A 240 3.79 -35.14 -5.27
CA PRO A 240 5.06 -34.72 -5.87
C PRO A 240 5.89 -33.85 -4.91
N LEU A 241 7.20 -34.10 -4.86
CA LEU A 241 8.15 -33.49 -3.93
C LEU A 241 7.97 -31.96 -3.76
N GLN A 242 7.70 -31.24 -4.85
CA GLN A 242 7.48 -29.79 -4.85
C GLN A 242 6.23 -29.33 -4.06
N ARG A 243 5.14 -30.11 -4.04
CA ARG A 243 3.95 -29.82 -3.23
C ARG A 243 4.19 -30.09 -1.75
N ALA A 244 4.87 -31.19 -1.41
CA ALA A 244 5.29 -31.48 -0.04
C ALA A 244 6.25 -30.39 0.51
N ILE A 245 7.20 -29.94 -0.33
CA ILE A 245 8.09 -28.81 -0.02
C ILE A 245 7.31 -27.52 0.28
N ALA A 246 6.23 -27.24 -0.44
CA ALA A 246 5.41 -26.04 -0.21
C ALA A 246 4.62 -26.13 1.12
N GLY A 247 3.90 -27.24 1.36
CA GLY A 247 3.08 -27.41 2.56
C GLY A 247 3.89 -27.41 3.87
N GLY A 248 5.01 -28.13 3.90
CA GLY A 248 5.87 -28.16 5.09
C GLY A 248 6.56 -26.82 5.39
N ARG A 249 6.82 -25.99 4.36
CA ARG A 249 7.26 -24.59 4.52
C ARG A 249 6.15 -23.66 5.03
N ALA A 250 4.87 -24.00 4.83
CA ALA A 250 3.74 -23.24 5.38
C ALA A 250 3.57 -23.57 6.87
N ALA A 251 3.52 -24.86 7.24
CA ALA A 251 3.41 -25.31 8.63
C ALA A 251 4.50 -24.70 9.56
N GLN A 252 5.72 -24.53 9.05
CA GLN A 252 6.83 -23.90 9.79
C GLN A 252 6.74 -22.37 9.93
N ARG A 253 5.76 -21.69 9.29
CA ARG A 253 5.50 -20.25 9.51
C ARG A 253 4.67 -19.99 10.77
N GLY A 254 3.81 -20.95 11.15
CA GLY A 254 2.99 -20.89 12.37
C GLY A 254 3.70 -21.34 13.64
N SER A 255 4.78 -22.13 13.54
CA SER A 255 5.52 -22.61 14.71
C SER A 255 6.47 -21.54 15.30
N SER A 256 6.72 -21.60 16.61
CA SER A 256 7.61 -20.66 17.30
C SER A 256 9.08 -20.93 16.98
N LEU A 257 9.54 -20.43 15.84
CA LEU A 257 10.93 -20.57 15.39
C LEU A 257 11.91 -19.73 16.20
N GLN A 258 12.87 -20.39 16.85
CA GLN A 258 13.95 -19.74 17.60
C GLN A 258 15.18 -19.51 16.71
N VAL A 259 15.75 -18.30 16.75
CA VAL A 259 17.08 -18.02 16.18
C VAL A 259 18.15 -18.52 17.17
N LEU A 260 19.08 -19.37 16.71
CA LEU A 260 20.06 -20.00 17.60
C LEU A 260 21.16 -19.03 18.08
N GLY A 261 21.66 -18.14 17.22
CA GLY A 261 22.68 -17.15 17.58
C GLY A 261 24.11 -17.69 17.55
N VAL A 262 24.46 -18.50 16.55
CA VAL A 262 25.75 -19.23 16.49
C VAL A 262 26.95 -18.24 16.61
N PRO A 263 27.87 -18.40 17.57
CA PRO A 263 28.96 -17.46 17.79
C PRO A 263 29.97 -17.48 16.63
N ASP A 264 30.66 -16.37 16.35
CA ASP A 264 31.59 -16.28 15.21
C ASP A 264 32.75 -17.30 15.28
N ALA A 265 33.14 -17.75 16.49
CA ALA A 265 34.16 -18.79 16.68
C ALA A 265 33.69 -20.21 16.28
N SER A 266 32.39 -20.42 16.14
CA SER A 266 31.77 -21.66 15.65
C SER A 266 31.37 -21.55 14.17
N ARG A 267 32.00 -20.63 13.42
CA ARG A 267 31.75 -20.39 12.00
C ARG A 267 33.03 -20.52 11.19
N SER A 268 32.89 -20.94 9.93
CA SER A 268 33.97 -21.03 8.96
C SER A 268 33.50 -20.68 7.55
N ALA A 269 34.43 -20.43 6.65
CA ALA A 269 34.14 -20.05 5.26
C ALA A 269 35.07 -20.77 4.28
N SER A 270 34.65 -20.87 3.01
CA SER A 270 35.50 -21.26 1.89
C SER A 270 36.69 -20.32 1.70
N SER A 271 36.41 -19.02 1.84
CA SER A 271 37.38 -17.93 1.80
C SER A 271 36.80 -16.69 2.48
N THR A 272 37.68 -15.80 2.94
CA THR A 272 37.30 -14.50 3.50
C THR A 272 38.15 -13.40 2.88
N TRP A 273 37.52 -12.31 2.44
CA TRP A 273 38.21 -11.15 1.89
C TRP A 273 39.12 -10.52 2.96
N GLY A 274 40.41 -10.35 2.64
CA GLY A 274 41.43 -9.87 3.57
C GLY A 274 42.02 -10.94 4.51
N ASP A 275 41.62 -12.21 4.40
CA ASP A 275 42.05 -13.32 5.28
C ASP A 275 41.79 -13.05 6.78
N ASP A 276 40.73 -12.29 7.07
CA ASP A 276 40.23 -12.06 8.42
C ASP A 276 39.91 -13.37 9.15
N ALA A 277 40.43 -13.50 10.37
CA ALA A 277 40.18 -14.63 11.26
C ALA A 277 38.73 -14.67 11.75
N ALA A 278 38.28 -15.82 12.25
CA ALA A 278 36.94 -16.00 12.78
C ALA A 278 36.59 -14.95 13.85
N GLY A 279 35.55 -14.15 13.60
CA GLY A 279 35.14 -13.03 14.46
C GLY A 279 35.87 -11.69 14.22
N SER A 280 36.84 -11.60 13.30
CA SER A 280 37.42 -10.32 12.85
C SER A 280 36.87 -9.87 11.48
N GLY A 281 37.09 -8.59 11.19
CA GLY A 281 36.76 -7.90 9.93
C GLY A 281 35.61 -8.50 9.12
N ASN A 282 35.94 -9.12 7.99
CA ASN A 282 35.02 -9.65 6.98
C ASN A 282 34.67 -11.13 7.19
N HIS A 283 34.96 -11.72 8.37
CA HIS A 283 34.46 -13.04 8.79
C HIS A 283 33.23 -12.92 9.72
N ARG A 284 32.91 -11.71 10.21
CA ARG A 284 31.82 -11.44 11.16
C ARG A 284 30.44 -11.52 10.52
N GLY A 285 30.02 -12.72 10.16
CA GLY A 285 28.79 -13.02 9.42
C GLY A 285 27.59 -13.46 10.28
N ARG A 286 27.56 -13.20 11.60
CA ARG A 286 26.34 -13.30 12.41
C ARG A 286 25.23 -12.38 11.90
N ILE A 287 23.96 -12.79 12.07
CA ILE A 287 22.79 -12.01 11.63
C ILE A 287 22.70 -10.61 12.26
N ASP A 288 23.15 -10.47 13.51
CA ASP A 288 23.18 -9.23 14.30
C ASP A 288 24.51 -8.45 14.18
N SER A 289 25.43 -8.92 13.34
CA SER A 289 26.72 -8.26 13.13
C SER A 289 26.57 -6.89 12.43
N PRO A 290 27.40 -5.88 12.79
CA PRO A 290 27.53 -4.64 12.03
C PRO A 290 28.42 -4.78 10.78
N ARG A 291 29.00 -5.97 10.55
CA ARG A 291 29.72 -6.34 9.30
C ARG A 291 29.10 -7.62 8.73
N ALA A 292 29.60 -8.11 7.61
CA ALA A 292 29.17 -9.38 7.02
C ALA A 292 30.34 -10.36 6.90
N TRP A 293 30.04 -11.63 6.62
CA TRP A 293 31.00 -12.43 5.87
C TRP A 293 31.10 -11.90 4.45
N VAL A 294 32.31 -11.81 3.90
CA VAL A 294 32.57 -11.43 2.51
C VAL A 294 33.56 -12.40 1.88
N CYS A 295 33.15 -13.07 0.81
CA CYS A 295 33.97 -14.02 0.07
C CYS A 295 35.10 -13.34 -0.72
N LYS A 296 36.20 -14.06 -0.99
CA LYS A 296 37.21 -13.63 -1.97
C LYS A 296 36.64 -13.64 -3.39
N ALA A 297 37.21 -12.84 -4.30
CA ALA A 297 36.73 -12.74 -5.69
C ALA A 297 37.21 -13.92 -6.56
N GLU A 298 38.28 -14.60 -6.12
CA GLU A 298 38.93 -15.72 -6.78
C GLU A 298 38.15 -17.03 -6.55
N ASP A 299 37.45 -17.14 -5.43
CA ASP A 299 36.65 -18.29 -5.02
C ASP A 299 35.39 -18.42 -5.91
N LYS A 300 35.19 -19.59 -6.51
CA LYS A 300 34.10 -19.90 -7.45
C LYS A 300 33.05 -20.84 -6.87
N THR A 301 33.27 -21.33 -5.64
CA THR A 301 32.36 -22.24 -4.93
C THR A 301 32.16 -21.72 -3.50
N PRO A 302 31.69 -20.47 -3.34
CA PRO A 302 31.61 -19.81 -2.04
C PRO A 302 30.74 -20.60 -1.06
N TRP A 303 31.17 -20.72 0.19
CA TRP A 303 30.33 -21.24 1.26
C TRP A 303 30.64 -20.60 2.62
N TYR A 304 29.60 -20.51 3.45
CA TYR A 304 29.67 -20.06 4.85
C TYR A 304 28.98 -21.08 5.75
N GLN A 305 29.65 -21.49 6.83
CA GLN A 305 29.29 -22.64 7.64
C GLN A 305 29.14 -22.27 9.12
N MET A 306 28.23 -22.96 9.79
CA MET A 306 27.89 -22.81 11.20
C MET A 306 27.88 -24.20 11.85
N ASP A 307 28.69 -24.39 12.91
CA ASP A 307 28.57 -25.52 13.83
C ASP A 307 27.57 -25.16 14.93
N LEU A 308 26.53 -25.97 15.11
CA LEU A 308 25.47 -25.74 16.08
C LEU A 308 25.80 -26.33 17.46
N GLY A 309 27.02 -26.87 17.64
CA GLY A 309 27.55 -27.45 18.89
C GLY A 309 27.07 -28.87 19.19
N GLY A 310 25.98 -29.30 18.55
CA GLY A 310 25.39 -30.63 18.61
C GLY A 310 24.30 -30.76 17.54
N GLN A 311 23.69 -31.93 17.41
CA GLN A 311 22.57 -32.13 16.48
C GLN A 311 21.36 -31.29 16.93
N GLN A 312 20.77 -30.54 16.01
CA GLN A 312 19.60 -29.67 16.23
C GLN A 312 18.49 -29.95 15.20
N LYS A 313 17.25 -29.61 15.56
CA LYS A 313 16.04 -29.71 14.72
C LYS A 313 15.87 -28.42 13.91
N VAL A 314 16.61 -28.31 12.80
CA VAL A 314 16.76 -27.07 12.02
C VAL A 314 15.60 -26.89 11.04
N ALA A 315 14.77 -25.87 11.30
CA ALA A 315 13.66 -25.44 10.45
C ALA A 315 14.09 -24.56 9.26
N GLY A 316 15.26 -23.91 9.34
CA GLY A 316 15.72 -23.04 8.26
C GLY A 316 16.96 -22.24 8.60
N VAL A 317 17.25 -21.26 7.74
CA VAL A 317 18.24 -20.20 7.99
C VAL A 317 17.61 -18.82 7.85
N VAL A 318 18.18 -17.84 8.53
CA VAL A 318 17.86 -16.42 8.32
C VAL A 318 19.09 -15.74 7.73
N ILE A 319 18.93 -14.92 6.69
CA ILE A 319 20.03 -14.18 6.06
C ILE A 319 19.72 -12.68 5.92
N ALA A 320 20.73 -11.83 5.90
CA ALA A 320 20.61 -10.40 5.70
C ALA A 320 21.79 -9.83 4.87
N PRO A 321 21.59 -8.70 4.15
CA PRO A 321 22.65 -8.07 3.38
C PRO A 321 23.76 -7.48 4.26
N ARG A 322 24.89 -7.12 3.64
CA ARG A 322 25.98 -6.37 4.28
C ARG A 322 25.52 -4.95 4.60
N VAL A 323 25.84 -4.46 5.81
CA VAL A 323 25.38 -3.16 6.31
C VAL A 323 26.21 -2.00 5.76
N ASP A 324 27.53 -2.17 5.67
CA ASP A 324 28.50 -1.13 5.33
C ASP A 324 28.85 -1.04 3.82
N CYS A 325 28.25 -1.89 2.97
CA CYS A 325 28.44 -1.84 1.51
C CYS A 325 27.32 -2.55 0.75
N ALA A 326 27.07 -2.14 -0.50
CA ALA A 326 26.04 -2.69 -1.40
C ALA A 326 26.40 -4.07 -1.98
N GLN A 327 26.77 -5.01 -1.11
CA GLN A 327 27.09 -6.41 -1.44
C GLN A 327 26.11 -7.33 -0.71
N TRP A 328 25.47 -8.24 -1.44
CA TRP A 328 24.54 -9.21 -0.83
C TRP A 328 24.35 -10.46 -1.69
N VAL A 329 23.94 -11.56 -1.07
CA VAL A 329 23.55 -12.79 -1.75
C VAL A 329 22.09 -12.68 -2.22
N THR A 330 21.86 -12.84 -3.53
CA THR A 330 20.54 -12.82 -4.15
C THR A 330 19.92 -14.20 -4.25
N LYS A 331 20.73 -15.27 -4.37
CA LYS A 331 20.27 -16.67 -4.33
C LYS A 331 21.28 -17.59 -3.65
N LEU A 332 20.77 -18.64 -3.01
CA LEU A 332 21.58 -19.60 -2.25
C LEU A 332 21.02 -21.03 -2.31
N LYS A 333 21.90 -21.99 -2.04
CA LYS A 333 21.54 -23.34 -1.60
C LYS A 333 21.95 -23.54 -0.14
N VAL A 334 21.34 -24.51 0.52
CA VAL A 334 21.67 -24.88 1.90
C VAL A 334 21.99 -26.38 1.96
N MET A 335 23.08 -26.71 2.64
CA MET A 335 23.56 -28.06 2.87
C MET A 335 23.61 -28.33 4.38
N CYS A 336 23.31 -29.56 4.80
CA CYS A 336 23.41 -30.02 6.18
C CYS A 336 24.39 -31.20 6.33
N SER A 337 24.97 -31.36 7.52
CA SER A 337 25.78 -32.51 7.90
C SER A 337 25.80 -32.74 9.41
N GLU A 338 26.23 -33.92 9.83
CA GLU A 338 26.60 -34.23 11.22
C GLU A 338 28.11 -34.08 11.49
N ALA A 339 28.92 -33.92 10.45
CA ALA A 339 30.37 -33.75 10.53
C ALA A 339 30.81 -32.44 9.83
N GLY A 340 31.91 -31.85 10.32
CA GLY A 340 32.33 -30.50 9.90
C GLY A 340 32.94 -30.43 8.50
N ASP A 341 33.40 -31.56 7.99
CA ASP A 341 34.04 -31.77 6.69
C ASP A 341 33.11 -32.46 5.68
N GLY A 342 32.32 -33.46 6.10
CA GLY A 342 31.23 -34.06 5.32
C GLY A 342 30.88 -35.50 5.76
N PRO A 343 29.97 -36.21 5.06
CA PRO A 343 29.32 -35.83 3.80
C PRO A 343 28.26 -34.73 3.97
N TRP A 344 27.98 -34.00 2.89
CA TRP A 344 27.03 -32.89 2.87
C TRP A 344 25.76 -33.27 2.12
N ASN A 345 24.64 -33.27 2.83
CA ASN A 345 23.32 -33.55 2.26
C ASN A 345 22.65 -32.24 1.80
N PRO A 346 22.10 -32.18 0.59
CA PRO A 346 21.43 -30.99 0.10
C PRO A 346 20.00 -30.87 0.67
N VAL A 347 19.69 -29.73 1.30
CA VAL A 347 18.36 -29.47 1.86
C VAL A 347 17.34 -29.28 0.73
N ASP A 348 16.11 -29.76 0.93
CA ASP A 348 15.00 -29.71 -0.02
C ASP A 348 15.38 -30.20 -1.44
N GLY A 349 16.15 -31.30 -1.51
CA GLY A 349 16.64 -31.88 -2.77
C GLY A 349 17.70 -31.03 -3.50
N GLY A 350 18.27 -30.02 -2.83
CA GLY A 350 19.21 -29.08 -3.43
C GLY A 350 18.52 -27.95 -4.19
N GLN A 351 17.28 -27.61 -3.79
CA GLN A 351 16.58 -26.42 -4.28
C GLN A 351 17.44 -25.16 -4.10
N GLU A 352 17.37 -24.28 -5.10
CA GLU A 352 17.83 -22.89 -4.98
C GLU A 352 16.73 -22.04 -4.33
N PHE A 353 17.13 -21.29 -3.31
CA PHE A 353 16.28 -20.38 -2.55
C PHE A 353 16.59 -18.94 -2.95
N GLU A 354 15.56 -18.10 -3.05
CA GLU A 354 15.73 -16.65 -3.19
C GLU A 354 16.26 -16.05 -1.89
N GLY A 355 17.17 -15.10 -2.01
CA GLY A 355 17.83 -14.41 -0.91
C GLY A 355 17.41 -12.95 -0.77
N CYS A 356 18.38 -12.05 -0.68
CA CYS A 356 18.12 -10.61 -0.58
C CYS A 356 18.02 -9.97 -1.97
N SER A 357 17.03 -9.11 -2.19
CA SER A 357 16.83 -8.36 -3.43
C SER A 357 17.51 -6.98 -3.40
N VAL A 358 17.67 -6.37 -2.22
CA VAL A 358 18.31 -5.05 -2.03
C VAL A 358 19.17 -4.99 -0.76
N TRP A 359 20.21 -4.13 -0.75
CA TRP A 359 21.16 -4.00 0.36
C TRP A 359 20.57 -3.48 1.68
N PHE A 360 19.38 -2.85 1.66
CA PHE A 360 18.69 -2.33 2.84
C PHE A 360 17.52 -3.21 3.29
N GLN A 361 17.39 -4.44 2.76
CA GLN A 361 16.30 -5.34 3.10
C GLN A 361 16.41 -5.88 4.53
N ALA A 362 15.25 -6.06 5.19
CA ALA A 362 15.15 -6.75 6.46
C ALA A 362 15.58 -8.24 6.33
N PRO A 363 16.00 -8.91 7.42
CA PRO A 363 16.43 -10.30 7.39
C PRO A 363 15.39 -11.26 6.76
N VAL A 364 15.81 -11.97 5.72
CA VAL A 364 15.01 -12.94 4.97
C VAL A 364 15.07 -14.29 5.66
N ARG A 365 13.91 -14.87 6.00
CA ARG A 365 13.79 -16.25 6.50
C ARG A 365 13.67 -17.23 5.33
N VAL A 366 14.60 -18.17 5.27
CA VAL A 366 14.65 -19.27 4.29
C VAL A 366 14.29 -20.56 5.04
N LEU A 367 13.01 -20.92 4.97
CA LEU A 367 12.47 -22.12 5.64
C LEU A 367 12.63 -23.36 4.75
N PHE A 368 12.93 -24.50 5.38
CA PHE A 368 13.04 -25.79 4.71
C PHE A 368 11.66 -26.45 4.55
N ALA A 369 11.53 -27.47 3.72
CA ALA A 369 10.33 -28.28 3.60
C ALA A 369 9.96 -28.94 4.93
N THR A 370 10.93 -29.61 5.54
CA THR A 370 10.81 -30.34 6.80
C THR A 370 12.00 -29.96 7.66
N PRO A 371 11.84 -29.79 8.99
CA PRO A 371 12.98 -29.52 9.86
C PRO A 371 13.99 -30.67 9.79
N VAL A 372 15.24 -30.37 9.44
CA VAL A 372 16.30 -31.38 9.29
C VAL A 372 17.05 -31.54 10.61
N ALA A 373 17.33 -32.79 11.00
CA ALA A 373 18.33 -33.06 12.02
C ALA A 373 19.73 -32.78 11.42
N ALA A 374 20.48 -31.87 12.06
CA ALA A 374 21.82 -31.50 11.61
C ALA A 374 22.65 -30.88 12.76
N ARG A 375 23.95 -31.17 12.80
CA ARG A 375 24.93 -30.40 13.60
C ARG A 375 25.58 -29.24 12.84
N PHE A 376 25.74 -29.37 11.53
CA PHE A 376 26.39 -28.35 10.71
C PHE A 376 25.46 -27.88 9.59
N ILE A 377 25.35 -26.56 9.43
CA ILE A 377 24.62 -25.92 8.33
C ILE A 377 25.59 -25.09 7.50
N ARG A 378 25.56 -25.28 6.18
CA ARG A 378 26.41 -24.57 5.22
C ARG A 378 25.54 -23.89 4.16
N ILE A 379 25.64 -22.57 4.08
CA ILE A 379 25.02 -21.73 3.05
C ILE A 379 25.99 -21.63 1.87
N GLN A 380 25.49 -21.87 0.66
CA GLN A 380 26.25 -21.76 -0.59
C GLN A 380 25.62 -20.69 -1.50
N PRO A 381 26.17 -19.47 -1.60
CA PRO A 381 25.68 -18.45 -2.52
C PRO A 381 25.81 -18.89 -3.98
N THR A 382 24.70 -18.87 -4.73
CA THR A 382 24.69 -19.17 -6.17
C THR A 382 24.58 -17.91 -7.02
N ALA A 383 23.92 -16.86 -6.52
CA ALA A 383 23.89 -15.54 -7.13
C ALA A 383 24.05 -14.42 -6.08
N HIS A 384 24.62 -13.28 -6.49
CA HIS A 384 24.95 -12.18 -5.60
C HIS A 384 25.05 -10.83 -6.35
N HIS A 385 24.95 -9.73 -5.61
CA HIS A 385 25.21 -8.37 -6.09
C HIS A 385 26.61 -7.91 -5.67
N HIS A 386 27.42 -7.48 -6.64
CA HIS A 386 28.84 -7.08 -6.53
C HIS A 386 29.84 -8.12 -5.98
N SER A 387 29.56 -8.76 -4.84
CA SER A 387 30.38 -9.85 -4.28
C SER A 387 29.53 -10.72 -3.36
N PRO A 388 29.83 -12.02 -3.17
CA PRO A 388 29.12 -12.86 -2.20
C PRO A 388 29.39 -12.34 -0.79
N ALA A 389 28.38 -11.70 -0.19
CA ALA A 389 28.43 -11.20 1.17
C ALA A 389 27.10 -11.43 1.87
N LEU A 390 27.14 -11.89 3.13
CA LEU A 390 25.93 -12.12 3.92
C LEU A 390 26.19 -12.09 5.42
N ARG A 391 25.12 -11.79 6.15
CA ARG A 391 24.97 -12.07 7.57
C ARG A 391 23.93 -13.19 7.71
N ALA A 392 24.13 -14.16 8.60
CA ALA A 392 23.24 -15.31 8.73
C ALA A 392 23.11 -15.86 10.14
N ASP A 393 22.05 -16.62 10.39
CA ASP A 393 21.92 -17.53 11.53
C ASP A 393 20.95 -18.69 11.21
N VAL A 394 20.75 -19.58 12.18
CA VAL A 394 19.95 -20.81 12.03
C VAL A 394 18.64 -20.71 12.82
N LEU A 395 17.57 -21.29 12.27
CA LEU A 395 16.22 -21.33 12.84
C LEU A 395 15.89 -22.75 13.34
N LEU A 396 15.44 -22.89 14.58
CA LEU A 396 15.07 -24.17 15.20
C LEU A 396 13.57 -24.27 15.46
N ALA A 397 13.02 -25.49 15.43
CA ALA A 397 11.63 -25.80 15.78
C ALA A 397 11.48 -26.24 17.25
N SER A 398 10.30 -25.99 17.83
CA SER A 398 9.94 -26.23 19.23
C SER A 398 8.86 -27.31 19.41
N ASP A 399 8.90 -28.05 20.52
CA ASP A 399 7.94 -29.11 20.88
C ASP A 399 7.21 -28.76 22.20
N ALA A 400 5.94 -29.18 22.39
CA ALA A 400 5.08 -28.77 23.52
C ALA A 400 4.17 -29.91 24.05
N THR A 401 3.64 -29.79 25.28
CA THR A 401 3.02 -30.89 26.05
C THR A 401 1.65 -30.54 26.70
N THR A 402 0.83 -31.56 26.98
CA THR A 402 -0.58 -31.49 27.46
C THR A 402 -0.80 -32.12 28.85
N PRO A 403 -1.89 -31.77 29.57
CA PRO A 403 -2.75 -32.78 30.25
C PRO A 403 -4.28 -32.39 30.22
N PRO A 404 -5.22 -32.79 31.14
CA PRO A 404 -6.43 -33.57 30.75
C PRO A 404 -7.82 -32.92 31.10
N PRO A 405 -8.98 -33.54 30.74
CA PRO A 405 -10.30 -32.87 30.64
C PRO A 405 -11.39 -33.26 31.67
N ASP A 406 -12.48 -32.47 31.75
CA ASP A 406 -13.86 -32.99 31.99
C ASP A 406 -15.01 -32.02 31.55
N ARG A 407 -16.06 -32.60 30.91
CA ARG A 407 -17.46 -32.16 30.56
C ARG A 407 -17.87 -30.74 30.04
N PRO A 408 -18.61 -30.62 28.89
CA PRO A 408 -19.20 -29.38 28.30
C PRO A 408 -20.74 -29.21 28.54
N PRO A 409 -21.44 -28.09 28.14
CA PRO A 409 -22.05 -27.98 26.76
C PRO A 409 -22.42 -26.56 26.17
N GLU A 410 -22.78 -26.54 24.86
CA GLU A 410 -23.80 -25.72 24.12
C GLU A 410 -23.65 -24.20 23.77
N VAL A 411 -24.21 -23.78 22.59
CA VAL A 411 -25.19 -22.65 22.35
C VAL A 411 -25.49 -22.43 20.82
N VAL A 412 -26.63 -21.80 20.47
CA VAL A 412 -27.25 -21.65 19.12
C VAL A 412 -27.57 -20.19 18.73
N VAL A 413 -27.62 -19.83 17.42
CA VAL A 413 -28.13 -18.54 16.85
C VAL A 413 -28.99 -18.76 15.57
N LEU A 414 -29.80 -17.78 15.13
CA LEU A 414 -30.82 -17.89 14.06
C LEU A 414 -30.79 -16.74 13.01
N GLY A 415 -31.13 -17.02 11.73
CA GLY A 415 -31.30 -16.06 10.62
C GLY A 415 -31.69 -16.77 9.29
N ASN A 416 -32.26 -16.09 8.27
CA ASN A 416 -32.96 -16.73 7.12
C ASN A 416 -32.71 -16.11 5.72
N PHE A 417 -33.11 -16.86 4.66
CA PHE A 417 -33.21 -16.54 3.21
C PHE A 417 -31.89 -16.57 2.38
N SER A 418 -31.80 -17.02 1.12
CA SER A 418 -32.67 -17.88 0.26
C SER A 418 -31.87 -18.35 -0.98
N ALA A 419 -32.17 -19.53 -1.54
CA ALA A 419 -31.42 -20.17 -2.63
C ALA A 419 -31.70 -19.65 -4.06
N ASP A 420 -30.69 -19.70 -4.95
CA ASP A 420 -30.60 -20.71 -6.04
C ASP A 420 -29.23 -20.70 -6.78
N ASP A 421 -28.91 -21.84 -7.42
CA ASP A 421 -27.77 -22.21 -8.31
C ASP A 421 -26.33 -22.40 -7.73
N PRO A 422 -25.60 -23.49 -8.10
CA PRO A 422 -24.23 -23.82 -7.64
C PRO A 422 -23.13 -23.65 -8.73
N PHE A 423 -21.84 -23.83 -8.39
CA PHE A 423 -20.91 -24.79 -9.07
C PHE A 423 -19.52 -24.91 -8.39
N GLU A 424 -18.75 -25.91 -8.82
CA GLU A 424 -17.44 -26.36 -8.32
C GLU A 424 -16.23 -25.45 -8.69
N VAL A 425 -15.09 -25.69 -8.02
CA VAL A 425 -13.83 -24.91 -8.15
C VAL A 425 -12.72 -25.70 -8.86
N GLN A 426 -11.93 -25.03 -9.71
CA GLN A 426 -10.61 -25.51 -10.17
C GLN A 426 -9.50 -24.51 -9.83
N GLN A 427 -8.29 -25.03 -9.55
CA GLN A 427 -7.21 -24.32 -8.86
C GLN A 427 -6.38 -23.38 -9.74
N ALA A 428 -6.08 -22.17 -9.23
CA ALA A 428 -5.00 -21.28 -9.67
C ALA A 428 -4.35 -20.60 -8.45
N SER A 429 -3.11 -20.10 -8.54
CA SER A 429 -2.33 -19.68 -7.37
C SER A 429 -2.50 -18.19 -6.97
N ALA A 430 -2.32 -17.88 -5.68
CA ALA A 430 -2.66 -16.60 -5.00
C ALA A 430 -2.50 -15.29 -5.80
N ASN A 431 -1.33 -14.96 -6.36
CA ASN A 431 -1.13 -13.72 -7.12
C ASN A 431 -1.92 -13.67 -8.45
N SER A 432 -2.30 -14.83 -8.98
CA SER A 432 -3.29 -14.94 -10.04
C SER A 432 -4.70 -14.97 -9.45
N MET A 433 -4.91 -15.59 -8.29
CA MET A 433 -6.23 -15.84 -7.69
C MET A 433 -6.95 -14.59 -7.20
N GLU A 434 -6.24 -13.59 -6.65
CA GLU A 434 -6.87 -12.31 -6.28
C GLU A 434 -7.44 -11.61 -7.53
N ARG A 435 -6.66 -11.62 -8.63
CA ARG A 435 -7.12 -11.17 -9.96
C ARG A 435 -8.17 -12.08 -10.56
N LEU A 436 -8.06 -13.40 -10.44
CA LEU A 436 -9.04 -14.35 -10.99
C LEU A 436 -10.36 -14.27 -10.23
N MET A 437 -10.38 -13.97 -8.93
CA MET A 437 -11.60 -13.77 -8.17
C MET A 437 -12.21 -12.40 -8.48
N GLU A 438 -11.42 -11.35 -8.69
CA GLU A 438 -11.94 -10.12 -9.29
C GLU A 438 -12.49 -10.35 -10.70
N GLU A 439 -11.76 -11.05 -11.58
CA GLU A 439 -12.12 -11.32 -12.97
C GLU A 439 -13.29 -12.33 -13.08
N GLN A 440 -13.43 -13.28 -12.15
CA GLN A 440 -14.56 -14.22 -12.09
C GLN A 440 -15.79 -13.59 -11.43
N HIS A 441 -15.63 -12.76 -10.40
CA HIS A 441 -16.74 -12.00 -9.83
C HIS A 441 -17.21 -10.92 -10.84
N LEU A 442 -16.29 -10.29 -11.57
CA LEU A 442 -16.60 -9.50 -12.77
C LEU A 442 -17.26 -10.36 -13.84
N ALA A 443 -16.78 -11.56 -14.16
CA ALA A 443 -17.39 -12.41 -15.19
C ALA A 443 -18.80 -12.88 -14.80
N LEU A 444 -19.06 -13.14 -13.51
CA LEU A 444 -20.37 -13.47 -12.97
C LEU A 444 -21.31 -12.25 -12.96
N LEU A 445 -20.80 -11.06 -12.64
CA LEU A 445 -21.51 -9.80 -12.81
C LEU A 445 -21.81 -9.56 -14.30
N GLN A 446 -20.80 -9.57 -15.18
CA GLN A 446 -20.90 -9.45 -16.64
C GLN A 446 -21.88 -10.49 -17.22
N ALA A 447 -21.91 -11.73 -16.74
CA ALA A 447 -22.89 -12.75 -17.14
C ALA A 447 -24.32 -12.37 -16.69
N LYS A 448 -24.54 -12.11 -15.40
CA LYS A 448 -25.86 -11.73 -14.87
C LYS A 448 -26.38 -10.39 -15.43
N LEU A 449 -25.48 -9.46 -15.76
CA LEU A 449 -25.77 -8.17 -16.39
C LEU A 449 -25.81 -8.20 -17.93
N SER A 450 -25.37 -9.27 -18.60
CA SER A 450 -25.52 -9.45 -20.06
C SER A 450 -26.77 -10.24 -20.44
N SER A 451 -27.33 -11.04 -19.53
CA SER A 451 -28.72 -11.53 -19.59
C SER A 451 -29.75 -10.50 -19.12
N SER A 452 -29.31 -9.35 -18.61
CA SER A 452 -30.16 -8.25 -18.12
C SER A 452 -30.59 -7.27 -19.22
N PRO A 453 -31.62 -6.42 -18.97
CA PRO A 453 -32.00 -5.33 -19.87
C PRO A 453 -30.81 -4.46 -20.34
N PRO A 454 -30.80 -3.91 -21.57
CA PRO A 454 -29.63 -3.23 -22.14
C PRO A 454 -29.04 -2.08 -21.30
N ARG A 455 -29.87 -1.39 -20.51
CA ARG A 455 -29.41 -0.34 -19.59
C ARG A 455 -28.58 -0.88 -18.41
N LEU A 456 -28.89 -2.08 -17.91
CA LEU A 456 -28.07 -2.78 -16.92
C LEU A 456 -26.73 -3.23 -17.53
N GLN A 457 -26.75 -3.78 -18.74
CA GLN A 457 -25.52 -4.13 -19.47
C GLN A 457 -24.61 -2.89 -19.68
N GLN A 458 -25.19 -1.70 -19.83
CA GLN A 458 -24.44 -0.45 -19.89
C GLN A 458 -23.79 -0.05 -18.55
N GLN A 459 -24.31 -0.49 -17.39
CA GLN A 459 -23.69 -0.28 -16.07
C GLN A 459 -22.41 -1.12 -15.87
N VAL A 460 -22.27 -2.25 -16.57
CA VAL A 460 -21.05 -3.08 -16.56
C VAL A 460 -19.86 -2.28 -17.07
N ASN A 461 -20.04 -1.62 -18.22
CA ASN A 461 -19.02 -0.79 -18.84
C ASN A 461 -18.57 0.37 -17.92
N SER A 462 -19.44 0.83 -17.00
CA SER A 462 -19.08 1.81 -15.97
C SER A 462 -18.13 1.25 -14.92
N LEU A 463 -18.22 -0.04 -14.55
CA LEU A 463 -17.27 -0.69 -13.63
C LEU A 463 -15.87 -0.81 -14.25
N ASP A 464 -15.79 -1.35 -15.47
CA ASP A 464 -14.53 -1.46 -16.20
C ASP A 464 -13.92 -0.07 -16.51
N HIS A 465 -14.77 0.96 -16.64
CA HIS A 465 -14.34 2.34 -16.80
C HIS A 465 -13.77 2.96 -15.51
N VAL A 466 -14.43 2.83 -14.35
CA VAL A 466 -13.89 3.40 -13.09
C VAL A 466 -12.59 2.72 -12.65
N ARG A 467 -12.36 1.46 -13.02
CA ARG A 467 -11.09 0.75 -12.83
C ARG A 467 -9.90 1.46 -13.49
N LYS A 468 -10.09 2.16 -14.61
CA LYS A 468 -9.03 2.96 -15.26
C LYS A 468 -8.46 4.06 -14.37
N TYR A 469 -9.26 4.60 -13.44
CA TYR A 469 -8.80 5.68 -12.56
C TYR A 469 -7.76 5.22 -11.52
N GLU A 470 -7.56 3.91 -11.33
CA GLU A 470 -6.55 3.36 -10.40
C GLU A 470 -5.15 3.23 -11.01
N ASP A 471 -4.99 3.43 -12.33
CA ASP A 471 -3.68 3.41 -13.01
C ASP A 471 -2.78 4.55 -12.46
N ARG A 472 -1.64 4.17 -11.89
CA ARG A 472 -0.67 5.09 -11.28
C ARG A 472 0.08 5.96 -12.29
N ALA A 473 0.23 5.53 -13.55
CA ALA A 473 0.79 6.36 -14.61
C ALA A 473 -0.22 7.45 -15.02
N LEU A 474 -1.49 7.08 -15.19
CA LEU A 474 -2.57 8.00 -15.54
C LEU A 474 -2.89 9.00 -14.41
N GLN A 475 -2.93 8.54 -13.14
CA GLN A 475 -3.02 9.41 -11.97
C GLN A 475 -1.86 10.41 -11.91
N ARG A 476 -0.64 10.00 -12.29
CA ARG A 476 0.52 10.90 -12.33
C ARG A 476 0.40 11.94 -13.44
N GLN A 477 -0.02 11.55 -14.64
CA GLN A 477 -0.29 12.48 -15.75
C GLN A 477 -1.32 13.54 -15.34
N ALA A 478 -2.39 13.14 -14.63
CA ALA A 478 -3.36 14.08 -14.08
C ALA A 478 -2.75 15.00 -13.00
N LEU A 479 -1.89 14.48 -12.10
CA LEU A 479 -1.21 15.31 -11.09
C LEU A 479 -0.26 16.36 -11.67
N ASP A 480 0.44 16.03 -12.76
CA ASP A 480 1.38 16.95 -13.42
C ASP A 480 0.65 18.16 -14.06
N ASP A 481 -0.66 18.04 -14.34
CA ASP A 481 -1.54 19.10 -14.87
C ASP A 481 -2.24 19.96 -13.79
N ILE A 482 -2.39 19.46 -12.56
CA ILE A 482 -3.17 20.15 -11.51
C ILE A 482 -2.29 21.20 -10.81
N PRO A 483 -2.68 22.50 -10.76
CA PRO A 483 -1.91 23.56 -10.11
C PRO A 483 -2.11 23.56 -8.58
N VAL A 484 -1.78 22.44 -7.92
CA VAL A 484 -2.10 22.17 -6.51
C VAL A 484 -1.70 23.31 -5.57
N CYS A 485 -0.52 23.91 -5.76
CA CYS A 485 -0.03 25.02 -4.92
C CYS A 485 -0.92 26.27 -5.00
N GLY A 486 -1.51 26.57 -6.17
CA GLY A 486 -2.44 27.68 -6.34
C GLY A 486 -3.83 27.38 -5.77
N ILE A 487 -4.27 26.13 -5.91
CA ILE A 487 -5.52 25.61 -5.35
C ILE A 487 -5.47 25.62 -3.81
N ASP A 488 -4.36 25.17 -3.20
CA ASP A 488 -4.10 25.28 -1.75
C ASP A 488 -4.11 26.74 -1.29
N ALA A 489 -3.31 27.63 -1.90
CA ALA A 489 -3.26 29.03 -1.47
C ALA A 489 -4.65 29.71 -1.46
N ALA A 490 -5.47 29.43 -2.48
CA ALA A 490 -6.86 29.90 -2.55
C ALA A 490 -7.79 29.19 -1.53
N ALA A 491 -7.63 27.87 -1.31
CA ALA A 491 -8.40 27.10 -0.34
C ALA A 491 -8.10 27.49 1.11
N SER A 492 -6.81 27.62 1.45
CA SER A 492 -6.30 28.15 2.71
C SER A 492 -6.87 29.54 3.03
N SER A 493 -7.04 30.38 2.00
CA SER A 493 -7.65 31.72 2.13
C SER A 493 -9.17 31.67 2.26
N ALA A 494 -9.85 30.73 1.59
CA ALA A 494 -11.31 30.58 1.61
C ALA A 494 -11.85 29.72 2.78
N CYS A 495 -10.99 28.96 3.47
CA CYS A 495 -11.28 27.92 4.47
C CYS A 495 -12.43 28.25 5.45
N GLY A 496 -12.56 29.50 5.89
CA GLY A 496 -13.74 30.05 6.54
C GLY A 496 -14.34 29.19 7.67
N LYS A 497 -15.65 28.97 7.61
CA LYS A 497 -16.42 28.11 8.54
C LYS A 497 -16.68 26.70 8.00
N GLU A 498 -16.45 26.46 6.71
CA GLU A 498 -16.81 25.20 6.02
C GLU A 498 -15.71 24.13 6.08
N GLY A 499 -14.53 24.50 6.56
CA GLY A 499 -13.36 23.64 6.59
C GLY A 499 -12.61 23.62 5.26
N TYR A 500 -11.29 23.44 5.35
CA TYR A 500 -10.41 23.47 4.18
C TYR A 500 -10.83 22.43 3.11
N ASP A 501 -11.41 21.29 3.49
CA ASP A 501 -11.66 20.17 2.57
C ASP A 501 -12.68 20.57 1.48
N MET A 502 -13.78 21.19 1.93
CA MET A 502 -14.81 21.76 1.08
C MET A 502 -14.29 22.98 0.31
N ALA A 503 -13.48 23.83 0.95
CA ALA A 503 -12.86 24.98 0.30
C ALA A 503 -11.88 24.58 -0.82
N PHE A 504 -11.11 23.51 -0.62
CA PHE A 504 -10.13 22.96 -1.56
C PHE A 504 -10.81 22.28 -2.73
N MET A 505 -11.74 21.35 -2.47
CA MET A 505 -12.51 20.72 -3.54
C MET A 505 -13.28 21.76 -4.38
N ARG A 506 -13.80 22.83 -3.77
CA ARG A 506 -14.43 23.92 -4.52
C ARG A 506 -13.43 24.73 -5.36
N GLN A 507 -12.16 24.84 -4.95
CA GLN A 507 -11.11 25.41 -5.80
C GLN A 507 -10.71 24.45 -6.94
N VAL A 508 -10.68 23.13 -6.71
CA VAL A 508 -10.45 22.12 -7.76
C VAL A 508 -11.59 22.17 -8.80
N LEU A 509 -12.85 22.21 -8.36
CA LEU A 509 -14.03 22.38 -9.24
C LEU A 509 -13.97 23.67 -10.06
N ARG A 510 -13.61 24.80 -9.45
CA ARG A 510 -13.43 26.10 -10.13
C ARG A 510 -12.29 26.06 -11.14
N TRP A 511 -11.14 25.51 -10.77
CA TRP A 511 -10.02 25.32 -11.69
C TRP A 511 -10.43 24.45 -12.88
N PHE A 512 -11.12 23.33 -12.62
CA PHE A 512 -11.57 22.43 -13.68
C PHE A 512 -12.51 23.15 -14.66
N LYS A 513 -13.54 23.84 -14.14
CA LYS A 513 -14.57 24.53 -14.97
C LYS A 513 -14.10 25.81 -15.68
N HIS A 514 -13.09 26.50 -15.14
CA HIS A 514 -12.70 27.84 -15.64
C HIS A 514 -11.26 27.95 -16.15
N GLY A 515 -10.42 26.95 -15.91
CA GLY A 515 -8.99 26.99 -16.28
C GLY A 515 -8.42 25.69 -16.86
N PHE A 516 -9.16 24.57 -16.85
CA PHE A 516 -8.68 23.30 -17.42
C PHE A 516 -9.56 22.79 -18.56
N PHE A 517 -10.87 22.62 -18.33
CA PHE A 517 -11.77 21.88 -19.22
C PHE A 517 -12.83 22.79 -19.87
N THR A 518 -13.17 22.52 -21.13
CA THR A 518 -14.04 23.36 -21.97
C THR A 518 -15.34 22.66 -22.33
N TRP A 519 -16.47 23.39 -22.36
CA TRP A 519 -17.76 22.85 -22.75
C TRP A 519 -17.97 22.95 -24.27
N THR A 520 -18.25 21.82 -24.92
CA THR A 520 -18.34 21.71 -26.37
C THR A 520 -19.73 21.26 -26.82
N ASN A 521 -20.56 22.20 -27.24
CA ASN A 521 -21.80 21.91 -27.98
C ASN A 521 -21.47 21.54 -29.43
N ALA A 522 -20.62 22.32 -30.10
CA ALA A 522 -20.00 21.98 -31.37
C ALA A 522 -18.51 22.39 -31.31
N PRO A 523 -17.59 21.63 -31.94
CA PRO A 523 -16.17 21.95 -31.97
C PRO A 523 -15.90 23.23 -32.76
N ARG A 524 -14.81 23.94 -32.46
CA ARG A 524 -14.28 24.98 -33.36
C ARG A 524 -13.78 24.35 -34.66
N CYS A 525 -13.90 25.07 -35.78
CA CYS A 525 -13.40 24.59 -37.06
C CYS A 525 -11.88 24.42 -37.03
N GLU A 526 -11.37 23.21 -37.30
CA GLU A 526 -9.94 22.87 -37.31
C GLU A 526 -9.16 23.68 -38.35
N HIS A 527 -9.79 24.03 -39.48
CA HIS A 527 -9.13 24.76 -40.58
C HIS A 527 -9.06 26.29 -40.37
N CYS A 528 -9.99 26.89 -39.61
CA CYS A 528 -10.06 28.36 -39.50
C CYS A 528 -10.29 28.91 -38.08
N GLY A 529 -10.34 28.06 -37.06
CA GLY A 529 -10.52 28.44 -35.64
C GLY A 529 -11.89 29.01 -35.27
N SER A 530 -12.77 29.22 -36.27
CA SER A 530 -14.10 29.80 -36.09
C SER A 530 -14.93 28.97 -35.10
N ALA A 531 -15.63 29.68 -34.21
CA ALA A 531 -16.63 29.11 -33.33
C ALA A 531 -18.03 29.03 -33.97
N ASP A 532 -18.22 29.60 -35.18
CA ASP A 532 -19.50 29.47 -35.89
C ASP A 532 -19.58 28.17 -36.69
N THR A 533 -19.73 27.07 -35.94
CA THR A 533 -19.94 25.72 -36.45
C THR A 533 -21.32 25.21 -36.04
N ARG A 534 -21.87 24.26 -36.79
CA ARG A 534 -23.12 23.57 -36.46
C ARG A 534 -22.95 22.07 -36.66
N THR A 535 -23.29 21.27 -35.66
CA THR A 535 -23.39 19.81 -35.83
C THR A 535 -24.41 19.49 -36.93
N VAL A 536 -23.96 18.83 -38.01
CA VAL A 536 -24.77 18.47 -39.18
C VAL A 536 -25.12 16.98 -39.23
N GLY A 537 -24.42 16.15 -38.45
CA GLY A 537 -24.70 14.72 -38.34
C GLY A 537 -23.71 14.01 -37.43
N ALA A 538 -23.65 12.68 -37.56
CA ALA A 538 -22.66 11.83 -36.90
C ALA A 538 -22.10 10.81 -37.89
N THR A 539 -20.93 10.28 -37.59
CA THR A 539 -20.20 9.31 -38.41
C THR A 539 -19.46 8.29 -37.54
N GLY A 540 -18.93 7.25 -38.18
CA GLY A 540 -18.14 6.22 -37.51
C GLY A 540 -16.79 6.76 -37.00
N PRO A 541 -16.31 6.29 -35.84
CA PRO A 541 -14.95 6.54 -35.38
C PRO A 541 -13.94 5.76 -36.25
N THR A 542 -12.81 6.40 -36.55
CA THR A 542 -11.62 5.80 -37.15
C THR A 542 -10.93 4.87 -36.15
N GLN A 543 -10.02 4.00 -36.60
CA GLN A 543 -9.26 3.10 -35.69
C GLN A 543 -8.52 3.86 -34.57
N VAL A 544 -7.97 5.04 -34.86
CA VAL A 544 -7.28 5.87 -33.84
C VAL A 544 -8.28 6.44 -32.83
N GLU A 545 -9.47 6.87 -33.27
CA GLU A 545 -10.50 7.37 -32.35
C GLU A 545 -11.09 6.22 -31.49
N GLN A 546 -11.24 5.02 -32.07
CA GLN A 546 -11.68 3.81 -31.38
C GLN A 546 -10.70 3.37 -30.28
N GLN A 547 -9.38 3.51 -30.50
CA GLN A 547 -8.35 3.20 -29.49
C GLN A 547 -8.50 4.02 -28.21
N PHE A 548 -9.00 5.26 -28.31
CA PHE A 548 -9.32 6.12 -27.16
C PHE A 548 -10.81 6.03 -26.74
N GLY A 549 -11.49 4.94 -27.09
CA GLY A 549 -12.84 4.63 -26.65
C GLY A 549 -13.92 5.56 -27.21
N ALA A 550 -13.72 6.19 -28.37
CA ALA A 550 -14.78 6.97 -29.01
C ALA A 550 -15.83 6.03 -29.64
N GLY A 551 -17.03 5.97 -29.06
CA GLY A 551 -18.14 5.16 -29.59
C GLY A 551 -18.88 5.83 -30.75
N SER A 552 -18.80 7.16 -30.86
CA SER A 552 -19.40 7.94 -31.95
C SER A 552 -18.59 9.21 -32.23
N VAL A 553 -18.71 9.72 -33.45
CA VAL A 553 -18.10 10.99 -33.85
C VAL A 553 -19.17 11.92 -34.39
N GLU A 554 -19.42 13.03 -33.69
CA GLU A 554 -20.28 14.09 -34.20
C GLU A 554 -19.52 14.88 -35.28
N VAL A 555 -20.22 15.33 -36.32
CA VAL A 555 -19.64 16.09 -37.43
C VAL A 555 -20.24 17.48 -37.45
N ALA A 556 -19.40 18.51 -37.36
CA ALA A 556 -19.82 19.90 -37.37
C ALA A 556 -19.26 20.66 -38.58
N GLU A 557 -20.14 21.39 -39.25
CA GLU A 557 -19.83 22.18 -40.45
C GLU A 557 -19.60 23.65 -40.07
N CYS A 558 -18.54 24.26 -40.59
CA CYS A 558 -18.21 25.65 -40.33
C CYS A 558 -18.93 26.58 -41.31
N LYS A 559 -19.77 27.49 -40.80
CA LYS A 559 -20.50 28.44 -41.66
C LYS A 559 -19.59 29.40 -42.44
N ASN A 560 -18.38 29.62 -41.94
CA ASN A 560 -17.43 30.59 -42.51
C ASN A 560 -16.53 30.02 -43.62
N CYS A 561 -16.42 28.68 -43.76
CA CYS A 561 -15.58 28.06 -44.79
C CYS A 561 -16.14 26.76 -45.40
N GLY A 562 -17.34 26.31 -45.00
CA GLY A 562 -18.00 25.10 -45.51
C GLY A 562 -17.35 23.77 -45.11
N LEU A 563 -16.14 23.78 -44.54
CA LEU A 563 -15.43 22.59 -44.12
C LEU A 563 -16.02 21.97 -42.85
N GLN A 564 -15.90 20.65 -42.77
CA GLN A 564 -16.38 19.84 -41.65
C GLN A 564 -15.24 19.48 -40.70
N THR A 565 -15.53 19.51 -39.41
CA THR A 565 -14.64 19.11 -38.31
C THR A 565 -15.26 17.94 -37.54
N ARG A 566 -14.41 17.02 -37.09
CA ARG A 566 -14.80 15.83 -36.31
C ARG A 566 -14.84 16.16 -34.82
N PHE A 567 -15.79 15.59 -34.09
CA PHE A 567 -15.87 15.65 -32.64
C PHE A 567 -16.11 14.25 -32.05
N PRO A 568 -15.02 13.48 -31.83
CA PRO A 568 -15.11 12.14 -31.25
C PRO A 568 -15.50 12.20 -29.78
N ARG A 569 -16.51 11.42 -29.40
CA ARG A 569 -17.01 11.32 -28.02
C ARG A 569 -16.14 10.31 -27.25
N TYR A 570 -14.91 10.72 -26.96
CA TYR A 570 -13.90 9.90 -26.30
C TYR A 570 -14.33 9.49 -24.89
N ASN A 571 -14.20 8.20 -24.56
CA ASN A 571 -14.36 7.73 -23.19
C ASN A 571 -13.03 7.47 -22.47
N ASP A 572 -11.87 7.42 -23.15
CA ASP A 572 -10.61 7.18 -22.44
C ASP A 572 -10.12 8.43 -21.66
N PRO A 573 -9.89 8.34 -20.33
CA PRO A 573 -9.52 9.51 -19.53
C PRO A 573 -8.17 10.10 -19.92
N SER A 574 -7.22 9.29 -20.42
CA SER A 574 -5.90 9.78 -20.86
C SER A 574 -6.03 10.74 -22.03
N LYS A 575 -6.98 10.48 -22.94
CA LYS A 575 -7.28 11.35 -24.08
C LYS A 575 -8.03 12.61 -23.65
N LEU A 576 -8.84 12.54 -22.60
CA LEU A 576 -9.55 13.71 -22.06
C LEU A 576 -8.61 14.71 -21.35
N LEU A 577 -7.49 14.25 -20.77
CA LEU A 577 -6.42 15.14 -20.28
C LEU A 577 -5.73 15.91 -21.43
N GLU A 578 -5.71 15.35 -22.64
CA GLU A 578 -5.14 15.98 -23.84
C GLU A 578 -6.15 16.93 -24.51
N THR A 579 -7.38 16.44 -24.79
CA THR A 579 -8.38 17.22 -25.53
C THR A 579 -9.03 18.32 -24.71
N ARG A 580 -9.12 18.13 -23.38
CA ARG A 580 -9.63 19.09 -22.38
C ARG A 580 -10.99 19.71 -22.73
N ASN A 581 -11.84 18.99 -23.47
CA ASN A 581 -13.16 19.49 -23.85
C ASN A 581 -14.18 18.37 -24.07
N GLY A 582 -15.46 18.70 -23.89
CA GLY A 582 -16.56 17.73 -24.00
C GLY A 582 -17.88 18.24 -23.44
N ARG A 583 -18.78 17.31 -23.10
CA ARG A 583 -20.04 17.55 -22.36
C ARG A 583 -20.01 16.79 -21.03
N CYS A 584 -21.13 16.67 -20.32
CA CYS A 584 -21.18 16.07 -18.98
C CYS A 584 -20.47 14.72 -18.86
N GLY A 585 -20.62 13.83 -19.83
CA GLY A 585 -19.86 12.56 -19.94
C GLY A 585 -18.36 12.74 -19.75
N GLU A 586 -17.71 13.48 -20.66
CA GLU A 586 -16.27 13.72 -20.64
C GLU A 586 -15.82 14.55 -19.41
N TRP A 587 -16.63 15.53 -19.02
CA TRP A 587 -16.37 16.40 -17.87
C TRP A 587 -16.35 15.63 -16.54
N ALA A 588 -17.35 14.79 -16.28
CA ALA A 588 -17.39 13.99 -15.08
C ALA A 588 -16.32 12.88 -15.10
N ASN A 589 -16.07 12.29 -16.27
CA ASN A 589 -15.06 11.24 -16.46
C ASN A 589 -13.65 11.74 -16.10
N CYS A 590 -13.20 12.81 -16.74
CA CYS A 590 -11.90 13.42 -16.47
C CYS A 590 -11.81 14.00 -15.04
N PHE A 591 -12.91 14.55 -14.50
CA PHE A 591 -12.93 15.03 -13.11
C PHE A 591 -12.87 13.91 -12.06
N THR A 592 -13.47 12.74 -12.31
CA THR A 592 -13.33 11.59 -11.40
C THR A 592 -11.88 11.11 -11.35
N LEU A 593 -11.17 11.06 -12.49
CA LEU A 593 -9.72 10.81 -12.51
C LEU A 593 -8.95 11.85 -11.68
N VAL A 594 -9.23 13.15 -11.86
CA VAL A 594 -8.61 14.23 -11.05
C VAL A 594 -8.81 14.00 -9.55
N CYS A 595 -10.00 13.57 -9.12
CA CYS A 595 -10.28 13.27 -7.71
C CYS A 595 -9.45 12.07 -7.19
N ARG A 596 -9.36 10.98 -7.97
CA ARG A 596 -8.54 9.81 -7.63
C ARG A 596 -7.05 10.12 -7.61
N ALA A 597 -6.56 10.91 -8.57
CA ALA A 597 -5.19 11.39 -8.65
C ALA A 597 -4.80 12.24 -7.43
N LEU A 598 -5.71 13.11 -6.96
CA LEU A 598 -5.56 13.87 -5.71
C LEU A 598 -5.67 12.99 -4.44
N GLY A 599 -6.06 11.73 -4.55
CA GLY A 599 -6.16 10.78 -3.43
C GLY A 599 -7.50 10.81 -2.68
N TYR A 600 -8.55 11.43 -3.24
CA TYR A 600 -9.91 11.29 -2.72
C TYR A 600 -10.47 9.92 -3.09
N GLU A 601 -11.14 9.25 -2.15
CA GLU A 601 -12.08 8.18 -2.52
C GLU A 601 -13.25 8.78 -3.29
N ALA A 602 -13.50 8.28 -4.50
CA ALA A 602 -14.38 8.91 -5.47
C ALA A 602 -15.25 7.87 -6.19
N ARG A 603 -16.47 8.29 -6.53
CA ARG A 603 -17.42 7.53 -7.35
C ARG A 603 -17.79 8.32 -8.59
N HIS A 604 -17.91 7.64 -9.72
CA HIS A 604 -18.59 8.18 -10.89
C HIS A 604 -20.09 7.86 -10.78
N VAL A 605 -20.98 8.83 -10.98
CA VAL A 605 -22.43 8.64 -10.79
C VAL A 605 -23.18 8.84 -12.09
N HIS A 606 -24.02 7.86 -12.45
CA HIS A 606 -24.91 7.90 -13.62
C HIS A 606 -26.35 8.18 -13.19
N ASP A 607 -26.92 9.28 -13.67
CA ASP A 607 -28.35 9.55 -13.67
C ASP A 607 -28.97 9.06 -14.99
N TRP A 608 -29.90 8.12 -14.88
CA TRP A 608 -30.57 7.47 -16.01
C TRP A 608 -31.50 8.41 -16.81
N THR A 609 -31.66 9.67 -16.36
CA THR A 609 -32.31 10.76 -17.08
C THR A 609 -31.32 11.66 -17.83
N ASP A 610 -30.19 11.09 -18.29
CA ASP A 610 -29.13 11.75 -19.07
C ASP A 610 -28.39 12.86 -18.31
N HIS A 611 -27.65 12.48 -17.26
CA HIS A 611 -26.57 13.29 -16.68
C HIS A 611 -25.56 12.41 -15.93
N VAL A 612 -24.36 12.93 -15.67
CA VAL A 612 -23.32 12.27 -14.86
C VAL A 612 -22.57 13.28 -13.99
N TRP A 613 -22.09 12.84 -12.83
CA TRP A 613 -21.29 13.65 -11.90
C TRP A 613 -20.36 12.77 -11.05
N THR A 614 -19.65 13.35 -10.08
CA THR A 614 -18.77 12.64 -9.14
C THR A 614 -19.32 12.72 -7.71
N GLU A 615 -19.19 11.67 -6.91
CA GLU A 615 -19.18 11.79 -5.44
C GLU A 615 -17.75 11.64 -4.94
N ILE A 616 -17.37 12.41 -3.92
CA ILE A 616 -16.13 12.19 -3.15
C ILE A 616 -16.47 11.84 -1.71
N TYR A 617 -15.64 11.06 -1.02
CA TYR A 617 -15.74 10.90 0.42
C TYR A 617 -15.05 12.08 1.11
N SER A 618 -15.78 12.86 1.91
CA SER A 618 -15.18 13.88 2.78
C SER A 618 -14.96 13.31 4.17
N ASP A 619 -13.68 13.12 4.50
CA ASP A 619 -13.23 12.76 5.84
C ASP A 619 -13.58 13.79 6.91
N SER A 620 -13.75 15.06 6.54
CA SER A 620 -14.15 16.12 7.47
C SER A 620 -15.63 16.04 7.86
N LEU A 621 -16.47 15.47 6.98
CA LEU A 621 -17.90 15.29 7.18
C LEU A 621 -18.31 13.83 7.44
N GLN A 622 -17.35 12.89 7.39
CA GLN A 622 -17.54 11.44 7.49
C GLN A 622 -18.64 10.88 6.56
N ARG A 623 -18.76 11.45 5.35
CA ARG A 623 -19.75 11.04 4.36
C ARG A 623 -19.33 11.33 2.93
N TRP A 624 -20.02 10.68 2.01
CA TRP A 624 -20.01 11.04 0.59
C TRP A 624 -20.66 12.43 0.37
N VAL A 625 -20.03 13.19 -0.52
CA VAL A 625 -20.33 14.57 -0.91
C VAL A 625 -20.49 14.62 -2.42
N HIS A 626 -21.57 15.23 -2.89
CA HIS A 626 -21.82 15.47 -4.31
C HIS A 626 -20.85 16.52 -4.88
N ALA A 627 -20.23 16.24 -6.02
CA ALA A 627 -19.36 17.16 -6.77
C ALA A 627 -19.68 17.09 -8.28
N ASP A 628 -20.32 18.14 -8.80
CA ASP A 628 -20.60 18.29 -10.22
C ASP A 628 -19.58 19.26 -10.85
N SER A 629 -18.73 18.74 -11.73
CA SER A 629 -17.68 19.52 -12.40
C SER A 629 -18.23 20.44 -13.50
N CYS A 630 -19.31 20.05 -14.18
CA CYS A 630 -19.99 20.89 -15.18
C CYS A 630 -20.57 22.14 -14.54
N GLU A 631 -21.15 22.02 -13.34
CA GLU A 631 -21.68 23.13 -12.59
C GLU A 631 -20.64 23.86 -11.71
N ALA A 632 -19.54 23.19 -11.36
CA ALA A 632 -18.64 23.53 -10.25
C ALA A 632 -19.38 23.59 -8.89
N ALA A 633 -20.37 22.71 -8.74
CA ALA A 633 -21.27 22.65 -7.60
C ALA A 633 -20.83 21.56 -6.61
N LEU A 634 -20.79 21.91 -5.32
CA LEU A 634 -20.31 21.04 -4.23
C LEU A 634 -21.36 20.95 -3.12
N ASP A 635 -21.69 19.72 -2.72
CA ASP A 635 -22.64 19.37 -1.66
C ASP A 635 -24.09 19.84 -1.87
N THR A 636 -24.48 20.11 -3.13
CA THR A 636 -25.83 20.54 -3.54
C THR A 636 -26.59 19.45 -4.32
N PRO A 637 -26.81 18.24 -3.80
CA PRO A 637 -27.38 17.12 -4.57
C PRO A 637 -28.82 17.37 -5.07
N LEU A 638 -29.54 18.34 -4.50
CA LEU A 638 -30.89 18.71 -4.94
C LEU A 638 -30.90 19.64 -6.17
N VAL A 639 -29.73 19.99 -6.73
CA VAL A 639 -29.62 20.85 -7.93
C VAL A 639 -30.40 20.28 -9.13
N TYR A 640 -30.44 18.95 -9.27
CA TYR A 640 -31.15 18.29 -10.38
C TYR A 640 -32.68 18.30 -10.20
N GLU A 641 -33.19 17.81 -9.06
CA GLU A 641 -34.65 17.75 -8.82
C GLU A 641 -35.25 19.14 -8.55
N GLN A 642 -34.61 19.97 -7.73
CA GLN A 642 -35.17 21.25 -7.27
C GLN A 642 -34.67 22.46 -8.06
N GLY A 643 -33.46 22.40 -8.62
CA GLY A 643 -32.91 23.46 -9.48
C GLY A 643 -33.35 23.32 -10.93
N TRP A 644 -33.11 22.16 -11.55
CA TRP A 644 -33.43 21.91 -12.96
C TRP A 644 -34.82 21.28 -13.18
N GLY A 645 -35.50 20.80 -12.14
CA GLY A 645 -36.79 20.11 -12.27
C GLY A 645 -36.70 18.70 -12.85
N LYS A 646 -35.52 18.04 -12.83
CA LYS A 646 -35.35 16.68 -13.38
C LYS A 646 -36.27 15.69 -12.67
N LYS A 647 -37.06 14.95 -13.44
CA LYS A 647 -37.89 13.84 -12.95
C LYS A 647 -37.05 12.55 -12.84
N LEU A 648 -36.06 12.57 -11.94
CA LEU A 648 -35.11 11.48 -11.72
C LEU A 648 -35.78 10.10 -11.56
N THR A 649 -35.06 9.04 -11.96
CA THR A 649 -35.48 7.63 -11.87
C THR A 649 -34.47 6.79 -11.07
N TYR A 650 -33.24 6.69 -11.56
CA TYR A 650 -32.12 5.98 -10.93
C TYR A 650 -30.87 6.85 -10.98
N CYS A 651 -30.17 6.97 -9.86
CA CYS A 651 -28.83 7.53 -9.77
C CYS A 651 -27.91 6.48 -9.16
N ILE A 652 -27.05 5.86 -9.99
CA ILE A 652 -26.19 4.73 -9.59
C ILE A 652 -24.74 5.19 -9.54
N ALA A 653 -24.06 4.93 -8.42
CA ALA A 653 -22.69 5.36 -8.17
C ALA A 653 -21.70 4.17 -8.22
N PHE A 654 -20.59 4.34 -8.93
CA PHE A 654 -19.57 3.34 -9.21
C PHE A 654 -18.22 3.77 -8.63
N ALA A 655 -17.60 2.92 -7.82
CA ALA A 655 -16.20 3.03 -7.41
C ALA A 655 -15.43 1.77 -7.85
N ARG A 656 -14.13 1.71 -7.55
CA ARG A 656 -13.27 0.54 -7.83
C ARG A 656 -13.77 -0.75 -7.17
N ASP A 657 -14.46 -0.62 -6.03
CA ASP A 657 -14.75 -1.64 -5.02
C ASP A 657 -16.25 -1.85 -4.74
N HIS A 658 -17.12 -0.88 -5.05
CA HIS A 658 -18.58 -1.01 -4.88
C HIS A 658 -19.40 -0.32 -5.98
N VAL A 659 -20.64 -0.80 -6.14
CA VAL A 659 -21.72 -0.10 -6.84
C VAL A 659 -22.85 0.17 -5.85
N VAL A 660 -23.41 1.38 -5.82
CA VAL A 660 -24.45 1.78 -4.86
C VAL A 660 -25.54 2.60 -5.54
N ASP A 661 -26.81 2.24 -5.32
CA ASP A 661 -27.95 3.11 -5.64
C ASP A 661 -27.96 4.30 -4.66
N VAL A 662 -27.58 5.48 -5.18
CA VAL A 662 -27.54 6.72 -4.41
C VAL A 662 -28.80 7.59 -4.61
N THR A 663 -29.81 7.12 -5.33
CA THR A 663 -30.99 7.91 -5.76
C THR A 663 -31.64 8.68 -4.60
N LYS A 664 -31.76 8.07 -3.40
CA LYS A 664 -32.31 8.71 -2.19
C LYS A 664 -31.60 10.00 -1.75
N ARG A 665 -30.35 10.24 -2.17
CA ARG A 665 -29.59 11.47 -1.90
C ARG A 665 -30.01 12.65 -2.79
N TYR A 666 -30.56 12.37 -3.96
CA TYR A 666 -30.80 13.33 -5.05
C TYR A 666 -32.27 13.75 -5.19
N THR A 667 -33.16 13.21 -4.36
CA THR A 667 -34.60 13.52 -4.32
C THR A 667 -35.07 13.87 -2.90
N ARG A 668 -36.09 14.72 -2.79
CA ARG A 668 -36.94 14.88 -1.59
C ARG A 668 -38.33 14.27 -1.76
N LYS A 669 -38.63 13.70 -2.93
CA LYS A 669 -39.91 13.12 -3.29
C LYS A 669 -39.77 11.64 -3.66
N PHE A 670 -39.15 10.86 -2.78
CA PHE A 670 -38.79 9.47 -3.10
C PHE A 670 -40.00 8.63 -3.51
N ASP A 671 -41.16 8.83 -2.90
CA ASP A 671 -42.39 8.10 -3.26
C ASP A 671 -42.92 8.47 -4.65
N GLU A 672 -42.85 9.76 -5.02
CA GLU A 672 -43.17 10.23 -6.39
C GLU A 672 -42.19 9.62 -7.42
N LEU A 673 -40.92 9.46 -7.02
CA LEU A 673 -39.86 8.87 -7.84
C LEU A 673 -40.00 7.34 -7.98
N LEU A 674 -40.44 6.63 -6.94
CA LEU A 674 -40.71 5.19 -7.02
C LEU A 674 -41.74 4.86 -8.12
N THR A 675 -42.75 5.71 -8.33
CA THR A 675 -43.72 5.53 -9.43
C THR A 675 -43.12 5.57 -10.84
N ARG A 676 -41.87 6.07 -10.98
CA ARG A 676 -41.12 6.16 -12.23
C ARG A 676 -40.10 5.02 -12.43
N ARG A 677 -39.76 4.27 -11.37
CA ARG A 677 -38.78 3.16 -11.40
C ARG A 677 -39.39 1.88 -11.97
N LYS A 678 -39.76 1.91 -13.25
CA LYS A 678 -40.51 0.85 -13.97
C LYS A 678 -39.64 -0.10 -14.82
N GLU A 679 -38.33 0.02 -14.72
CA GLU A 679 -37.39 -0.73 -15.59
C GLU A 679 -37.01 -2.10 -14.99
N PHE A 680 -37.53 -2.40 -13.79
CA PHE A 680 -37.21 -3.57 -12.95
C PHE A 680 -38.46 -4.09 -12.21
N THR A 681 -39.67 -3.82 -12.71
CA THR A 681 -40.97 -4.19 -12.11
C THR A 681 -41.67 -5.27 -12.91
#